data_AF-A0A3M7MCG6-F1
#
_entry.id   AF-A0A3M7MCG6-F1
#
_cell.length_a   1.000
_cell.length_b   1.000
_cell.length_c   1.000
_cell.angle_alpha   90.00
_cell.angle_beta   90.00
_cell.angle_gamma   90.00
#
_symmetry.space_group_name_H-M   'P 1'
#
loop_
_entity.id
_entity.type
_entity.pdbx_description
1 polymer ?
#
loop_
_entity_poly.entity_id
_entity_poly.type
_entity_poly.pdbx_seq_one_letter_code
_entity_poly.pdbx_strand_id
1 'polypeptide(L)'
;MDPARRHDSSASEPCVKHSLVEEIHDAVDSTVEAIPEQDAREARCFLAKFDLHRILNQRSLEHLFRELLQEAAEDAVPVNLQAYSAMASEREGNSRSSGTDDRIDHCIRETIGTPSRVALLALFLYLNREPLLHIFLQWLTPGRVDKPSDESIPFSKTKLYQYGVPQIYHREIIWFQAIFDPVTVREQEHMILRTTDRLPLLGAQTHIKNGSSGTVVTTSIAPKHWEIKSDGRFVVGNPESPKLVAMKTFKEIPTVRNMEEATNDFTIERGILQELRNCNIKHDMIILDSGSITVVDAANRPISHSLIFELATFSLTDFLKDERRARTYTAKSLLLERLVDIVEALACLHDNLKTLHLDIKPDNILVFEQGLSRSDNQNQDQHELILKLSDFGLARKIGAGPRTGHNMIDRSDQLSRSSATPATRPAGVYQAPEIQERSSSKAGRGSDVWSIGCVALMVLAFVTDGPAGVLKLISRLSVDFLHGGGCQSLFYVRSDSYSWNDVHHYRYQYLENFNPVTGVIPGTQTRLEAAVNPQVIQWSNVLYDSYSHQPEQPFIKDWFDVIFRSVLLIDHSARLSAAKMRDKLQVIQQRWKLYEEKPESYIYQQSAISHQRRGSSAQLQQDPPRERTQGLDIKPRPFEDSPEQPLQDPPALNDATTEPVLVQTNSHTFDTRQPSSVAADIQSHLDLRSAIRDDNAEAVQTLLNNDIELLKHYCPGSRIYPIHFALKHDRYQALDVLLENSNTSITNLTCNGRTVLQLACLNPGDTKALKCIRKHVQNFHISEDVYKQCKKNRLGSEARDILDDLYKAANPKPRSKGIRSLFS
;
A
#
# COMPACT_ATOMS: atom_id res chain seq x y z
N MET A 1 -16.94 70.00 -34.44
CA MET A 1 -18.05 69.09 -34.75
C MET A 1 -17.70 67.75 -34.13
N ASP A 2 -18.44 67.46 -33.08
CA ASP A 2 -18.50 66.30 -32.19
C ASP A 2 -19.15 65.09 -32.90
N PRO A 3 -19.41 63.91 -32.27
CA PRO A 3 -18.68 63.10 -31.27
C PRO A 3 -18.67 61.59 -31.63
N ALA A 4 -17.67 60.80 -31.21
CA ALA A 4 -17.84 59.35 -30.96
C ALA A 4 -16.62 58.74 -30.25
N ARG A 5 -16.33 59.20 -29.02
CA ARG A 5 -15.57 58.42 -28.03
C ARG A 5 -16.31 58.54 -26.71
N ARG A 6 -17.23 57.61 -26.45
CA ARG A 6 -17.64 57.30 -25.08
C ARG A 6 -16.81 56.11 -24.63
N HIS A 7 -15.93 56.40 -23.67
CA HIS A 7 -15.45 55.40 -22.73
C HIS A 7 -16.66 54.89 -21.95
N ASP A 8 -17.12 53.66 -22.23
CA ASP A 8 -17.84 52.87 -21.24
C ASP A 8 -16.78 52.23 -20.34
N SER A 9 -16.46 52.93 -19.27
CA SER A 9 -15.71 52.40 -18.13
C SER A 9 -16.54 52.65 -16.87
N SER A 10 -17.64 51.93 -16.76
CA SER A 10 -18.29 51.62 -15.49
C SER A 10 -18.46 50.11 -15.42
N ALA A 11 -17.36 49.39 -15.23
CA ALA A 11 -17.46 48.09 -14.60
C ALA A 11 -17.96 48.37 -13.17
N SER A 12 -19.27 48.21 -12.94
CA SER A 12 -19.81 48.28 -11.59
C SER A 12 -19.08 47.25 -10.75
N GLU A 13 -18.59 47.63 -9.57
CA GLU A 13 -18.07 46.65 -8.62
C GLU A 13 -19.11 45.52 -8.48
N PRO A 14 -18.70 44.24 -8.59
CA PRO A 14 -19.62 43.12 -8.48
C PRO A 14 -20.32 43.20 -7.12
N CYS A 15 -21.64 43.01 -7.11
CA CYS A 15 -22.40 43.08 -5.85
C CYS A 15 -21.94 41.98 -4.89
N VAL A 16 -21.96 42.26 -3.58
CA VAL A 16 -21.32 41.39 -2.58
C VAL A 16 -22.02 40.05 -2.52
N LYS A 17 -23.36 40.03 -2.62
CA LYS A 17 -24.14 38.81 -2.77
C LYS A 17 -23.64 37.94 -3.93
N HIS A 18 -23.41 38.50 -5.10
CA HIS A 18 -22.92 37.76 -6.27
C HIS A 18 -21.53 37.15 -6.03
N SER A 19 -20.60 37.94 -5.47
CA SER A 19 -19.27 37.46 -5.10
C SER A 19 -19.32 36.30 -4.11
N LEU A 20 -20.19 36.38 -3.09
CA LEU A 20 -20.34 35.29 -2.11
C LEU A 20 -20.96 34.04 -2.72
N VAL A 21 -21.90 34.18 -3.65
CA VAL A 21 -22.48 33.05 -4.38
C VAL A 21 -21.39 32.34 -5.20
N GLU A 22 -20.58 33.09 -5.95
CA GLU A 22 -19.45 32.54 -6.71
C GLU A 22 -18.44 31.85 -5.78
N GLU A 23 -18.02 32.49 -4.68
CA GLU A 23 -17.09 31.89 -3.71
C GLU A 23 -17.64 30.59 -3.10
N ILE A 24 -18.94 30.50 -2.81
CA ILE A 24 -19.55 29.27 -2.30
C ILE A 24 -19.56 28.18 -3.37
N HIS A 25 -19.91 28.51 -4.62
CA HIS A 25 -19.86 27.55 -5.73
C HIS A 25 -18.44 27.04 -5.96
N ASP A 26 -17.47 27.93 -6.05
CA ASP A 26 -16.06 27.59 -6.24
C ASP A 26 -15.55 26.71 -5.10
N ALA A 27 -15.88 27.04 -3.84
CA ALA A 27 -15.50 26.22 -2.70
C ALA A 27 -16.13 24.82 -2.73
N VAL A 28 -17.40 24.70 -3.12
CA VAL A 28 -18.08 23.41 -3.28
C VAL A 28 -17.45 22.58 -4.41
N ASP A 29 -17.21 23.19 -5.56
CA ASP A 29 -16.67 22.51 -6.74
C ASP A 29 -15.20 22.12 -6.58
N SER A 30 -14.41 22.92 -5.85
CA SER A 30 -13.01 22.61 -5.52
C SER A 30 -12.83 21.27 -4.77
N THR A 31 -13.86 20.82 -4.03
CA THR A 31 -13.79 19.55 -3.31
C THR A 31 -13.69 18.33 -4.23
N VAL A 32 -14.07 18.47 -5.50
CA VAL A 32 -14.09 17.40 -6.51
C VAL A 32 -13.23 17.71 -7.76
N GLU A 33 -12.62 18.88 -7.85
CA GLU A 33 -11.89 19.37 -9.05
C GLU A 33 -10.77 18.42 -9.52
N ALA A 34 -10.09 17.75 -8.59
CA ALA A 34 -9.01 16.82 -8.93
C ALA A 34 -9.48 15.41 -9.32
N ILE A 35 -10.79 15.13 -9.31
CA ILE A 35 -11.35 13.80 -9.56
C ILE A 35 -11.51 13.57 -11.07
N PRO A 36 -10.92 12.51 -11.65
CA PRO A 36 -11.11 12.18 -13.06
C PRO A 36 -12.59 12.10 -13.43
N GLU A 37 -12.99 12.57 -14.61
CA GLU A 37 -14.40 12.60 -15.05
C GLU A 37 -15.12 11.25 -14.93
N GLN A 38 -14.38 10.15 -15.14
CA GLN A 38 -14.87 8.78 -14.98
C GLN A 38 -15.30 8.45 -13.54
N ASP A 39 -14.69 9.09 -12.54
CA ASP A 39 -14.94 8.92 -11.10
C ASP A 39 -15.79 10.07 -10.53
N ALA A 40 -15.92 11.18 -11.25
CA ALA A 40 -16.66 12.38 -10.85
C ALA A 40 -18.16 12.13 -10.61
N ARG A 41 -18.74 11.08 -11.22
CA ARG A 41 -20.14 10.68 -11.00
C ARG A 41 -20.39 10.08 -9.61
N GLU A 42 -19.36 9.51 -8.98
CA GLU A 42 -19.41 8.98 -7.62
C GLU A 42 -18.94 10.01 -6.59
N ALA A 43 -18.14 10.99 -7.02
CA ALA A 43 -17.72 12.11 -6.22
C ALA A 43 -18.92 12.98 -5.81
N ARG A 44 -18.90 13.44 -4.56
CA ARG A 44 -19.98 14.23 -4.01
C ARG A 44 -19.42 15.47 -3.37
N CYS A 45 -19.69 16.60 -3.99
CA CYS A 45 -19.28 17.90 -3.48
C CYS A 45 -19.95 18.22 -2.14
N PHE A 46 -19.26 19.06 -1.37
CA PHE A 46 -19.70 19.58 -0.09
C PHE A 46 -19.03 20.93 0.17
N LEU A 47 -19.54 21.72 1.11
CA LEU A 47 -18.89 22.93 1.59
C LEU A 47 -18.17 22.62 2.90
N ALA A 48 -16.84 22.67 2.89
CA ALA A 48 -16.05 22.40 4.09
C ALA A 48 -16.34 23.43 5.19
N LYS A 49 -16.38 23.00 6.47
CA LYS A 49 -16.61 23.88 7.62
C LYS A 49 -15.61 25.03 7.70
N PHE A 50 -14.35 24.80 7.31
CA PHE A 50 -13.34 25.85 7.25
C PHE A 50 -13.73 26.94 6.24
N ASP A 51 -14.11 26.55 5.02
CA ASP A 51 -14.52 27.49 3.97
C ASP A 51 -15.84 28.18 4.29
N LEU A 52 -16.82 27.46 4.86
CA LEU A 52 -18.07 28.05 5.34
C LEU A 52 -17.80 29.24 6.27
N HIS A 53 -16.94 29.07 7.27
CA HIS A 53 -16.60 30.14 8.21
C HIS A 53 -15.68 31.21 7.62
N ARG A 54 -14.85 30.85 6.62
CA ARG A 54 -13.97 31.80 5.92
C ARG A 54 -14.78 32.74 5.03
N ILE A 55 -15.68 32.19 4.21
CA ILE A 55 -16.52 32.92 3.25
C ILE A 55 -17.56 33.76 3.99
N LEU A 56 -18.32 33.13 4.90
CA LEU A 56 -19.36 33.79 5.69
C LEU A 56 -18.85 34.25 7.06
N ASN A 57 -17.74 34.99 7.05
CA ASN A 57 -17.20 35.64 8.25
C ASN A 57 -18.01 36.91 8.60
N GLN A 58 -17.77 37.48 9.79
CA GLN A 58 -18.50 38.65 10.29
C GLN A 58 -18.52 39.82 9.30
N ARG A 59 -17.39 40.12 8.62
CA ARG A 59 -17.29 41.22 7.66
C ARG A 59 -18.11 40.95 6.40
N SER A 60 -18.01 39.75 5.85
CA SER A 60 -18.81 39.35 4.68
C SER A 60 -20.31 39.42 4.97
N LEU A 61 -20.72 38.98 6.17
CA LEU A 61 -22.12 39.04 6.62
C LEU A 61 -22.61 40.48 6.79
N GLU A 62 -21.78 41.39 7.32
CA GLU A 62 -22.14 42.80 7.45
C GLU A 62 -22.47 43.41 6.09
N HIS A 63 -21.61 43.18 5.09
CA HIS A 63 -21.83 43.67 3.74
C HIS A 63 -23.06 43.04 3.09
N LEU A 64 -23.23 41.71 3.21
CA LEU A 64 -24.39 41.01 2.67
C LEU A 64 -25.71 41.51 3.27
N PHE A 65 -25.81 41.64 4.60
CA PHE A 65 -27.05 42.10 5.22
C PHE A 65 -27.36 43.56 4.92
N ARG A 66 -26.34 44.41 4.76
CA ARG A 66 -26.52 45.79 4.29
C ARG A 66 -27.16 45.81 2.90
N GLU A 67 -26.68 44.98 1.99
CA GLU A 67 -27.23 44.84 0.63
C GLU A 67 -28.67 44.31 0.66
N LEU A 68 -28.92 43.17 1.32
CA LEU A 68 -30.24 42.53 1.36
C LEU A 68 -31.31 43.41 2.05
N LEU A 69 -30.95 44.15 3.09
CA LEU A 69 -31.88 45.07 3.78
C LEU A 69 -32.20 46.30 2.93
N GLN A 70 -31.26 46.76 2.09
CA GLN A 70 -31.51 47.84 1.14
C GLN A 70 -32.47 47.37 0.04
N GLU A 71 -32.20 46.22 -0.57
CA GLU A 71 -33.08 45.62 -1.59
C GLU A 71 -34.51 45.40 -1.04
N ALA A 72 -34.63 44.86 0.17
CA ALA A 72 -35.93 44.66 0.82
C ALA A 72 -36.69 45.97 1.12
N ALA A 73 -35.98 47.09 1.29
CA ALA A 73 -36.60 48.40 1.47
C ALA A 73 -37.08 49.01 0.14
N GLU A 74 -36.41 48.69 -0.96
CA GLU A 74 -36.76 49.13 -2.32
C GLU A 74 -37.96 48.36 -2.89
N ASP A 75 -38.10 47.07 -2.57
CA ASP A 75 -39.22 46.21 -3.00
C ASP A 75 -40.52 46.40 -2.20
N ALA A 76 -40.46 47.09 -1.05
CA ALA A 76 -41.62 47.32 -0.20
C ALA A 76 -42.55 48.40 -0.79
N VAL A 77 -43.50 48.00 -1.66
CA VAL A 77 -44.73 48.78 -1.90
C VAL A 77 -45.44 48.95 -0.55
N PRO A 78 -45.90 50.16 -0.16
CA PRO A 78 -46.31 50.46 1.20
C PRO A 78 -47.68 49.86 1.53
N VAL A 79 -47.72 48.57 1.83
CA VAL A 79 -48.88 47.92 2.45
C VAL A 79 -48.36 46.91 3.50
N ASN A 80 -48.53 47.26 4.78
CA ASN A 80 -48.31 46.43 5.97
C ASN A 80 -46.89 46.26 6.56
N LEU A 81 -46.14 47.37 6.69
CA LEU A 81 -45.09 47.50 7.72
C LEU A 81 -45.52 48.47 8.84
N GLN A 82 -46.74 48.32 9.36
CA GLN A 82 -47.23 49.12 10.50
C GLN A 82 -46.93 48.52 11.88
N ALA A 83 -46.34 47.32 11.97
CA ALA A 83 -46.10 46.68 13.27
C ALA A 83 -44.84 47.18 14.01
N TYR A 84 -43.92 47.90 13.37
CA TYR A 84 -42.64 48.29 13.98
C TYR A 84 -42.44 49.80 14.21
N SER A 85 -43.34 50.65 13.69
CA SER A 85 -43.29 52.11 13.96
C SER A 85 -43.75 52.46 15.40
N ALA A 86 -44.29 51.50 16.15
CA ALA A 86 -44.82 51.71 17.50
C ALA A 86 -43.81 51.51 18.64
N MET A 87 -42.56 51.09 18.35
CA MET A 87 -41.53 50.91 19.39
C MET A 87 -40.30 51.80 19.24
N ALA A 88 -40.18 52.57 18.15
CA ALA A 88 -39.08 53.51 17.93
C ALA A 88 -39.39 54.95 18.38
N SER A 89 -40.56 55.19 18.99
CA SER A 89 -41.07 56.52 19.32
C SER A 89 -41.05 56.83 20.82
N GLU A 90 -39.97 56.47 21.52
CA GLU A 90 -39.55 57.15 22.76
C GLU A 90 -38.02 57.15 22.88
N ARG A 91 -37.35 57.85 21.95
CA ARG A 91 -36.03 58.50 22.12
C ARG A 91 -35.65 59.18 20.81
N GLU A 92 -36.30 60.32 20.54
CA GLU A 92 -35.81 61.23 19.49
C GLU A 92 -34.60 62.01 20.01
N GLY A 93 -33.48 61.82 19.32
CA GLY A 93 -32.27 62.63 19.51
C GLY A 93 -31.12 62.09 18.68
N ASN A 94 -31.07 62.48 17.40
CA ASN A 94 -29.95 62.29 16.46
C ASN A 94 -29.40 60.86 16.31
N SER A 95 -29.88 60.12 15.31
CA SER A 95 -29.08 59.17 14.49
C SER A 95 -29.98 58.45 13.47
N ARG A 96 -30.12 58.99 12.25
CA ARG A 96 -30.76 58.23 11.15
C ARG A 96 -29.90 57.04 10.67
N SER A 97 -28.64 56.95 11.11
CA SER A 97 -27.74 55.83 10.80
C SER A 97 -27.77 54.69 11.84
N SER A 98 -28.18 54.93 13.09
CA SER A 98 -28.03 53.90 14.15
C SER A 98 -28.99 52.72 13.99
N GLY A 99 -30.22 52.96 13.52
CA GLY A 99 -31.23 51.90 13.42
C GLY A 99 -30.96 50.84 12.34
N THR A 100 -30.22 51.17 11.28
CA THR A 100 -29.84 50.19 10.23
C THR A 100 -28.64 49.37 10.68
N ASP A 101 -27.62 50.00 11.25
CA ASP A 101 -26.44 49.30 11.78
C ASP A 101 -26.84 48.37 12.95
N ASP A 102 -27.73 48.80 13.85
CA ASP A 102 -28.27 47.95 14.93
C ASP A 102 -29.01 46.70 14.40
N ARG A 103 -29.71 46.83 13.26
CA ARG A 103 -30.38 45.72 12.58
C ARG A 103 -29.38 44.76 11.93
N ILE A 104 -28.35 45.29 11.27
CA ILE A 104 -27.28 44.47 10.68
C ILE A 104 -26.57 43.67 11.77
N ASP A 105 -26.19 44.32 12.86
CA ASP A 105 -25.57 43.66 14.01
C ASP A 105 -26.46 42.57 14.62
N HIS A 106 -27.78 42.82 14.69
CA HIS A 106 -28.73 41.79 15.11
C HIS A 106 -28.74 40.61 14.14
N CYS A 107 -28.84 40.84 12.83
CA CYS A 107 -28.81 39.78 11.83
C CYS A 107 -27.52 38.95 11.91
N ILE A 108 -26.35 39.60 12.05
CA ILE A 108 -25.06 38.92 12.23
C ILE A 108 -25.10 38.05 13.48
N ARG A 109 -25.45 38.61 14.65
CA ARG A 109 -25.52 37.87 15.92
C ARG A 109 -26.46 36.67 15.84
N GLU A 110 -27.60 36.82 15.21
CA GLU A 110 -28.57 35.73 15.03
C GLU A 110 -28.11 34.67 14.03
N THR A 111 -27.20 35.03 13.12
CA THR A 111 -26.64 34.13 12.11
C THR A 111 -25.47 33.32 12.64
N ILE A 112 -24.49 33.97 13.31
CA ILE A 112 -23.30 33.31 13.85
C ILE A 112 -23.47 32.82 15.30
N GLY A 113 -24.57 33.19 15.95
CA GLY A 113 -24.83 32.89 17.35
C GLY A 113 -25.17 31.43 17.61
N THR A 114 -25.73 31.15 18.79
CA THR A 114 -26.15 29.80 19.17
C THR A 114 -27.67 29.76 19.35
N PRO A 115 -28.41 28.97 18.55
CA PRO A 115 -27.93 28.09 17.48
C PRO A 115 -27.53 28.86 16.20
N SER A 116 -26.50 28.37 15.51
CA SER A 116 -25.95 28.95 14.26
C SER A 116 -26.90 28.77 13.08
N ARG A 117 -26.82 29.67 12.09
CA ARG A 117 -27.58 29.67 10.82
C ARG A 117 -26.67 29.87 9.59
N VAL A 118 -25.36 29.74 9.76
CA VAL A 118 -24.39 30.03 8.70
C VAL A 118 -24.50 29.02 7.55
N ALA A 119 -24.64 27.72 7.85
CA ALA A 119 -24.81 26.70 6.83
C ALA A 119 -26.15 26.85 6.09
N LEU A 120 -27.20 27.22 6.82
CA LEU A 120 -28.51 27.52 6.24
C LEU A 120 -28.46 28.73 5.28
N LEU A 121 -27.77 29.80 5.66
CA LEU A 121 -27.56 30.96 4.79
C LEU A 121 -26.75 30.57 3.54
N ALA A 122 -25.69 29.79 3.71
CA ALA A 122 -24.87 29.31 2.59
C ALA A 122 -25.70 28.49 1.59
N LEU A 123 -26.60 27.61 2.08
CA LEU A 123 -27.52 26.86 1.22
C LEU A 123 -28.42 27.79 0.40
N PHE A 124 -28.94 28.86 0.99
CA PHE A 124 -29.83 29.78 0.28
C PHE A 124 -29.08 30.66 -0.73
N LEU A 125 -27.87 31.09 -0.39
CA LEU A 125 -26.97 31.77 -1.32
C LEU A 125 -26.62 30.86 -2.51
N TYR A 126 -26.27 29.60 -2.26
CA TYR A 126 -25.96 28.63 -3.32
C TYR A 126 -27.14 28.37 -4.27
N LEU A 127 -28.38 28.37 -3.76
CA LEU A 127 -29.56 28.27 -4.63
C LEU A 127 -29.84 29.56 -5.41
N ASN A 128 -29.27 30.68 -4.95
CA ASN A 128 -29.39 32.02 -5.52
C ASN A 128 -30.84 32.40 -5.85
N ARG A 129 -31.73 32.28 -4.85
CA ARG A 129 -33.16 32.62 -4.97
C ARG A 129 -33.52 33.74 -4.00
N GLU A 130 -33.86 34.92 -4.52
CA GLU A 130 -34.27 36.08 -3.70
C GLU A 130 -35.36 35.78 -2.67
N PRO A 131 -36.44 35.03 -2.99
CA PRO A 131 -37.48 34.74 -2.00
C PRO A 131 -36.97 33.92 -0.80
N LEU A 132 -35.93 33.09 -0.98
CA LEU A 132 -35.34 32.33 0.12
C LEU A 132 -34.53 33.23 1.05
N LEU A 133 -33.77 34.19 0.51
CA LEU A 133 -33.02 35.17 1.30
C LEU A 133 -33.97 36.12 2.06
N HIS A 134 -35.09 36.51 1.45
CA HIS A 134 -36.12 37.29 2.14
C HIS A 134 -36.75 36.51 3.31
N ILE A 135 -37.07 35.23 3.10
CA ILE A 135 -37.57 34.35 4.18
C ILE A 135 -36.52 34.21 5.30
N PHE A 136 -35.24 34.11 4.95
CA PHE A 136 -34.16 34.07 5.94
C PHE A 136 -34.14 35.33 6.79
N LEU A 137 -34.22 36.53 6.19
CA LEU A 137 -34.34 37.79 6.95
C LEU A 137 -35.57 37.81 7.87
N GLN A 138 -36.71 37.28 7.41
CA GLN A 138 -37.90 37.15 8.25
C GLN A 138 -37.70 36.19 9.44
N TRP A 139 -36.81 35.20 9.33
CA TRP A 139 -36.44 34.33 10.46
C TRP A 139 -35.54 35.04 11.48
N LEU A 140 -34.76 36.03 11.03
CA LEU A 140 -33.90 36.85 11.90
C LEU A 140 -34.66 38.01 12.56
N THR A 141 -35.95 38.20 12.30
CA THR A 141 -36.73 39.29 12.89
C THR A 141 -36.96 39.04 14.40
N PRO A 142 -36.78 40.05 15.28
CA PRO A 142 -37.01 39.90 16.71
C PRO A 142 -38.41 39.34 17.05
N GLY A 143 -38.47 38.49 18.07
CA GLY A 143 -39.74 37.96 18.60
C GLY A 143 -40.32 36.73 17.89
N ARG A 144 -39.72 36.25 16.80
CA ARG A 144 -40.13 35.00 16.15
C ARG A 144 -39.60 33.79 16.95
N VAL A 145 -40.52 32.96 17.44
CA VAL A 145 -40.19 31.83 18.33
C VAL A 145 -39.76 30.58 17.57
N ASP A 146 -40.37 30.30 16.41
CA ASP A 146 -40.08 29.10 15.60
C ASP A 146 -39.25 29.49 14.36
N LYS A 147 -37.92 29.40 14.51
CA LYS A 147 -36.94 29.72 13.45
C LYS A 147 -35.95 28.57 13.25
N PRO A 148 -35.68 28.16 12.00
CA PRO A 148 -34.72 27.11 11.72
C PRO A 148 -33.29 27.56 12.07
N SER A 149 -32.41 26.57 12.24
CA SER A 149 -30.96 26.69 12.47
C SER A 149 -30.21 25.69 11.59
N ASP A 150 -28.88 25.69 11.66
CA ASP A 150 -28.03 24.68 11.02
C ASP A 150 -28.39 23.27 11.52
N GLU A 151 -28.78 23.11 12.78
CA GLU A 151 -29.28 21.84 13.36
C GLU A 151 -30.63 21.39 12.78
N SER A 152 -31.32 22.26 12.03
CA SER A 152 -32.56 21.89 11.33
C SER A 152 -32.31 21.18 10.00
N ILE A 153 -31.06 21.19 9.51
CA ILE A 153 -30.63 20.42 8.34
C ILE A 153 -30.34 18.97 8.82
N PRO A 154 -30.82 17.92 8.11
CA PRO A 154 -31.63 17.96 6.89
C PRO A 154 -33.13 18.20 7.14
N PHE A 155 -33.73 19.07 6.34
CA PHE A 155 -35.16 19.33 6.30
C PHE A 155 -35.95 18.21 5.63
N SER A 156 -37.14 17.95 6.19
CA SER A 156 -38.24 17.27 5.50
C SER A 156 -39.18 18.27 4.80
N LYS A 157 -39.97 17.82 3.83
CA LYS A 157 -41.01 18.66 3.19
C LYS A 157 -41.96 19.29 4.21
N THR A 158 -42.34 18.52 5.23
CA THR A 158 -43.21 18.99 6.32
C THR A 158 -42.56 20.10 7.12
N LYS A 159 -41.26 19.98 7.43
CA LYS A 159 -40.51 21.02 8.14
C LYS A 159 -40.37 22.29 7.30
N LEU A 160 -40.06 22.17 6.01
CA LEU A 160 -40.00 23.33 5.11
C LEU A 160 -41.34 24.06 5.02
N TYR A 161 -42.45 23.31 4.97
CA TYR A 161 -43.79 23.90 5.02
C TYR A 161 -44.05 24.63 6.34
N GLN A 162 -43.70 24.03 7.48
CA GLN A 162 -43.84 24.64 8.81
C GLN A 162 -43.06 25.95 8.92
N TYR A 163 -41.86 26.02 8.34
CA TYR A 163 -41.04 27.23 8.35
C TYR A 163 -41.46 28.31 7.34
N GLY A 164 -42.53 28.06 6.56
CA GLY A 164 -43.07 29.01 5.59
C GLY A 164 -42.30 29.04 4.26
N VAL A 165 -41.49 28.02 3.96
CA VAL A 165 -40.76 27.94 2.69
C VAL A 165 -41.73 27.55 1.56
N PRO A 166 -41.80 28.29 0.44
CA PRO A 166 -42.65 27.96 -0.69
C PRO A 166 -42.35 26.57 -1.26
N GLN A 167 -43.41 25.82 -1.57
CA GLN A 167 -43.32 24.43 -2.05
C GLN A 167 -42.44 24.28 -3.31
N ILE A 168 -42.38 25.31 -4.14
CA ILE A 168 -41.55 25.34 -5.36
C ILE A 168 -40.05 25.13 -5.08
N TYR A 169 -39.56 25.54 -3.90
CA TYR A 169 -38.15 25.41 -3.53
C TYR A 169 -37.85 24.13 -2.73
N HIS A 170 -38.88 23.39 -2.30
CA HIS A 170 -38.67 22.22 -1.42
C HIS A 170 -37.78 21.17 -2.07
N ARG A 171 -37.94 20.94 -3.37
CA ARG A 171 -37.15 19.94 -4.10
C ARG A 171 -35.67 20.32 -4.14
N GLU A 172 -35.35 21.57 -4.48
CA GLU A 172 -33.97 22.05 -4.58
C GLU A 172 -33.29 22.02 -3.20
N ILE A 173 -33.95 22.55 -2.16
CA ILE A 173 -33.43 22.52 -0.79
C ILE A 173 -33.15 21.10 -0.34
N ILE A 174 -34.10 20.17 -0.54
CA ILE A 174 -33.92 18.77 -0.13
C ILE A 174 -32.77 18.11 -0.90
N TRP A 175 -32.56 18.48 -2.15
CA TRP A 175 -31.52 17.92 -3.01
C TRP A 175 -30.12 18.42 -2.63
N PHE A 176 -29.98 19.70 -2.30
CA PHE A 176 -28.69 20.35 -2.09
C PHE A 176 -28.27 20.46 -0.62
N GLN A 177 -29.17 20.34 0.35
CA GLN A 177 -28.85 20.53 1.77
C GLN A 177 -27.69 19.68 2.31
N ALA A 178 -27.48 18.47 1.77
CA ALA A 178 -26.38 17.60 2.19
C ALA A 178 -24.99 18.20 1.88
N ILE A 179 -24.89 19.13 0.92
CA ILE A 179 -23.65 19.86 0.62
C ILE A 179 -23.21 20.69 1.84
N PHE A 180 -24.17 21.23 2.60
CA PHE A 180 -23.96 22.17 3.70
C PHE A 180 -23.95 21.51 5.07
N ASP A 181 -24.11 20.18 5.13
CA ASP A 181 -23.99 19.38 6.34
C ASP A 181 -23.04 18.19 6.10
N PRO A 182 -21.73 18.44 5.88
CA PRO A 182 -20.77 17.38 5.68
C PRO A 182 -20.44 16.69 7.01
N VAL A 183 -20.23 15.39 6.94
CA VAL A 183 -19.93 14.54 8.10
C VAL A 183 -18.64 15.01 8.77
N THR A 184 -18.60 14.93 10.11
CA THR A 184 -17.36 15.07 10.89
C THR A 184 -16.92 13.71 11.37
N VAL A 185 -15.72 13.27 10.97
CA VAL A 185 -15.18 11.97 11.32
C VAL A 185 -14.59 12.02 12.72
N ARG A 186 -15.00 11.08 13.57
CA ARG A 186 -14.52 10.99 14.96
C ARG A 186 -13.47 9.91 15.11
N GLU A 187 -12.35 10.26 15.72
CA GLU A 187 -11.26 9.35 15.99
C GLU A 187 -11.68 8.22 16.91
N GLN A 188 -11.25 7.00 16.58
CA GLN A 188 -11.51 5.74 17.27
C GLN A 188 -12.99 5.32 17.34
N GLU A 189 -13.89 6.06 16.69
CA GLU A 189 -15.31 5.74 16.62
C GLU A 189 -15.65 4.95 15.34
N HIS A 190 -16.81 4.29 15.40
CA HIS A 190 -17.42 3.68 14.24
C HIS A 190 -18.67 4.43 13.82
N MET A 191 -18.68 4.88 12.57
CA MET A 191 -19.77 5.67 12.02
C MET A 191 -20.55 4.85 10.99
N ILE A 192 -21.88 4.89 11.10
CA ILE A 192 -22.79 4.37 10.07
C ILE A 192 -23.38 5.57 9.36
N LEU A 193 -23.12 5.67 8.06
CA LEU A 193 -23.51 6.78 7.20
C LEU A 193 -24.43 6.28 6.10
N ARG A 194 -25.37 7.11 5.67
CA ARG A 194 -26.22 6.85 4.52
C ARG A 194 -25.50 7.22 3.25
N THR A 195 -25.94 6.63 2.14
CA THR A 195 -25.47 7.05 0.82
C THR A 195 -25.66 8.53 0.59
N THR A 196 -26.66 9.19 1.18
CA THR A 196 -26.91 10.63 1.02
C THR A 196 -25.91 11.53 1.72
N ASP A 197 -25.20 11.03 2.73
CA ASP A 197 -24.30 11.83 3.56
C ASP A 197 -23.06 12.23 2.75
N ARG A 198 -22.45 13.38 3.08
CA ARG A 198 -21.24 13.86 2.43
C ARG A 198 -20.03 13.55 3.30
N LEU A 199 -19.20 12.63 2.83
CA LEU A 199 -17.89 12.39 3.44
C LEU A 199 -16.98 13.59 3.14
N PRO A 200 -16.25 14.10 4.15
CA PRO A 200 -15.44 15.31 4.02
C PRO A 200 -14.09 15.02 3.34
N LEU A 201 -14.08 14.30 2.22
CA LEU A 201 -12.88 13.88 1.50
C LEU A 201 -12.58 14.84 0.37
N LEU A 202 -11.35 15.39 0.33
CA LEU A 202 -10.91 16.33 -0.70
C LEU A 202 -10.26 15.60 -1.87
N GLY A 203 -10.68 15.95 -3.09
CA GLY A 203 -10.03 15.60 -4.34
C GLY A 203 -10.00 14.11 -4.68
N ALA A 204 -9.15 13.74 -5.65
CA ALA A 204 -8.98 12.36 -6.07
C ALA A 204 -8.32 11.50 -4.99
N GLN A 205 -8.89 10.31 -4.80
CA GLN A 205 -8.27 9.26 -4.02
C GLN A 205 -7.13 8.65 -4.84
N THR A 206 -5.92 8.67 -4.28
CA THR A 206 -4.76 8.06 -4.95
C THR A 206 -4.67 6.60 -4.56
N HIS A 207 -4.70 5.70 -5.54
CA HIS A 207 -4.58 4.27 -5.28
C HIS A 207 -3.20 3.92 -4.73
N ILE A 208 -3.15 3.22 -3.59
CA ILE A 208 -1.91 2.68 -3.02
C ILE A 208 -1.77 1.21 -3.40
N LYS A 209 -2.80 0.41 -3.07
CA LYS A 209 -2.72 -1.06 -3.16
C LYS A 209 -4.08 -1.69 -3.28
N ASN A 210 -4.16 -2.77 -4.08
CA ASN A 210 -5.26 -3.73 -4.00
C ASN A 210 -4.80 -4.89 -3.13
N GLY A 211 -5.35 -4.99 -1.92
CA GLY A 211 -5.19 -6.15 -1.05
C GLY A 211 -6.23 -7.22 -1.38
N SER A 212 -6.01 -8.44 -0.88
CA SER A 212 -6.98 -9.54 -1.01
C SER A 212 -8.29 -9.27 -0.26
N SER A 213 -8.24 -8.45 0.80
CA SER A 213 -9.41 -8.10 1.63
C SER A 213 -9.94 -6.69 1.37
N GLY A 214 -9.32 -5.86 0.53
CA GLY A 214 -9.80 -4.50 0.30
C GLY A 214 -8.84 -3.65 -0.51
N THR A 215 -9.32 -2.49 -0.96
CA THR A 215 -8.52 -1.51 -1.69
C THR A 215 -8.07 -0.42 -0.73
N VAL A 216 -6.77 -0.09 -0.74
CA VAL A 216 -6.20 0.98 0.07
C VAL A 216 -5.91 2.19 -0.82
N VAL A 217 -6.42 3.34 -0.41
CA VAL A 217 -6.22 4.63 -1.09
C VAL A 217 -5.69 5.67 -0.11
N THR A 218 -4.92 6.63 -0.62
CA THR A 218 -4.62 7.88 0.08
C THR A 218 -5.75 8.87 -0.15
N THR A 219 -6.19 9.54 0.91
CA THR A 219 -7.17 10.62 0.81
C THR A 219 -6.91 11.68 1.88
N SER A 220 -7.56 12.84 1.73
CA SER A 220 -7.42 13.98 2.62
C SER A 220 -8.77 14.32 3.24
N ILE A 221 -8.85 14.38 4.56
CA ILE A 221 -10.04 14.85 5.28
C ILE A 221 -9.97 16.37 5.40
N ALA A 222 -11.02 17.07 4.97
CA ALA A 222 -11.09 18.53 4.98
C ALA A 222 -10.87 19.13 6.38
N PRO A 223 -10.29 20.34 6.50
CA PRO A 223 -10.08 20.99 7.80
C PRO A 223 -11.39 21.13 8.59
N LYS A 224 -11.31 20.98 9.91
CA LYS A 224 -12.43 20.98 10.86
C LYS A 224 -13.41 19.80 10.73
N HIS A 225 -13.07 18.78 9.96
CA HIS A 225 -13.86 17.54 9.82
C HIS A 225 -13.25 16.30 10.45
N TRP A 226 -12.16 16.44 11.22
CA TRP A 226 -11.61 15.40 12.08
C TRP A 226 -11.72 15.81 13.54
N GLU A 227 -12.36 14.97 14.36
CA GLU A 227 -12.51 15.17 15.80
C GLU A 227 -11.69 14.13 16.57
N ILE A 228 -10.93 14.59 17.57
CA ILE A 228 -10.19 13.75 18.52
C ILE A 228 -10.80 13.84 19.90
N LYS A 229 -10.65 12.78 20.70
CA LYS A 229 -11.15 12.76 22.07
C LYS A 229 -10.11 13.37 23.01
N SER A 230 -10.45 14.51 23.62
CA SER A 230 -9.65 15.18 24.65
C SER A 230 -10.51 15.42 25.89
N ASP A 231 -10.03 14.98 27.06
CA ASP A 231 -10.74 15.11 28.34
C ASP A 231 -12.21 14.65 28.32
N GLY A 232 -12.47 13.55 27.61
CA GLY A 232 -13.82 12.97 27.48
C GLY A 232 -14.76 13.72 26.52
N ARG A 233 -14.30 14.79 25.87
CA ARG A 233 -15.04 15.55 24.84
C ARG A 233 -14.37 15.43 23.48
N PHE A 234 -15.15 15.59 22.42
CA PHE A 234 -14.60 15.69 21.07
C PHE A 234 -14.20 17.13 20.78
N VAL A 235 -12.97 17.30 20.30
CA VAL A 235 -12.41 18.59 19.86
C VAL A 235 -11.86 18.45 18.45
N VAL A 236 -11.76 19.56 17.72
CA VAL A 236 -11.23 19.56 16.34
C VAL A 236 -9.75 19.16 16.35
N GLY A 237 -9.41 18.07 15.66
CA GLY A 237 -8.05 17.56 15.52
C GLY A 237 -7.35 17.96 14.21
N ASN A 238 -8.02 18.71 13.32
CA ASN A 238 -7.42 19.26 12.09
C ASN A 238 -7.95 20.68 11.79
N PRO A 239 -7.64 21.68 12.65
CA PRO A 239 -8.31 22.99 12.61
C PRO A 239 -8.06 23.80 11.32
N GLU A 240 -6.87 23.67 10.73
CA GLU A 240 -6.41 24.53 9.64
C GLU A 240 -6.01 23.74 8.38
N SER A 241 -5.33 22.60 8.54
CA SER A 241 -4.83 21.81 7.42
C SER A 241 -5.64 20.54 7.18
N PRO A 242 -5.79 20.08 5.93
CA PRO A 242 -6.34 18.76 5.65
C PRO A 242 -5.56 17.66 6.36
N LYS A 243 -6.26 16.60 6.79
CA LYS A 243 -5.63 15.43 7.42
C LYS A 243 -5.45 14.33 6.37
N LEU A 244 -4.20 14.06 6.00
CA LEU A 244 -3.85 12.94 5.14
C LEU A 244 -4.03 11.61 5.87
N VAL A 245 -4.72 10.67 5.22
CA VAL A 245 -5.00 9.33 5.78
C VAL A 245 -4.89 8.26 4.70
N ALA A 246 -4.60 7.04 5.14
CA ALA A 246 -4.81 5.84 4.32
C ALA A 246 -6.19 5.27 4.65
N MET A 247 -7.02 5.03 3.63
CA MET A 247 -8.35 4.47 3.78
C MET A 247 -8.42 3.11 3.09
N LYS A 248 -8.66 2.05 3.88
CA LYS A 248 -8.86 0.68 3.39
C LYS A 248 -10.35 0.42 3.25
N THR A 249 -10.82 0.25 2.01
CA THR A 249 -12.23 0.09 1.68
C THR A 249 -12.56 -1.36 1.33
N PHE A 250 -13.62 -1.86 1.97
CA PHE A 250 -14.22 -3.17 1.77
C PHE A 250 -15.56 -2.95 1.06
N LYS A 251 -15.67 -3.38 -0.19
CA LYS A 251 -16.89 -3.24 -0.99
C LYS A 251 -17.12 -4.47 -1.85
N GLU A 252 -18.35 -4.66 -2.30
CA GLU A 252 -18.65 -5.63 -3.33
C GLU A 252 -17.80 -5.34 -4.58
N ILE A 253 -17.17 -6.40 -5.11
CA ILE A 253 -16.44 -6.37 -6.36
C ILE A 253 -17.10 -7.41 -7.25
N PRO A 254 -17.79 -7.00 -8.33
CA PRO A 254 -18.50 -7.92 -9.20
C PRO A 254 -17.62 -9.11 -9.57
N THR A 255 -18.16 -10.33 -9.43
CA THR A 255 -17.50 -11.61 -9.73
C THR A 255 -16.33 -12.03 -8.84
N VAL A 256 -15.82 -11.16 -7.95
CA VAL A 256 -14.66 -11.45 -7.08
C VAL A 256 -15.08 -11.64 -5.64
N ARG A 257 -15.95 -10.75 -5.13
CA ARG A 257 -16.33 -10.70 -3.72
C ARG A 257 -17.71 -10.07 -3.55
N ASN A 258 -18.61 -10.75 -2.86
CA ASN A 258 -19.92 -10.19 -2.52
C ASN A 258 -19.85 -9.31 -1.25
N MET A 259 -20.91 -8.57 -0.95
CA MET A 259 -20.93 -7.67 0.19
C MET A 259 -20.89 -8.39 1.56
N GLU A 260 -21.40 -9.63 1.64
CA GLU A 260 -21.34 -10.44 2.88
C GLU A 260 -19.90 -10.80 3.23
N GLU A 261 -19.12 -11.25 2.25
CA GLU A 261 -17.69 -11.52 2.39
C GLU A 261 -16.90 -10.26 2.76
N ALA A 262 -17.21 -9.13 2.11
CA ALA A 262 -16.60 -7.85 2.45
C ALA A 262 -16.92 -7.41 3.89
N THR A 263 -18.16 -7.63 4.33
CA THR A 263 -18.61 -7.37 5.71
C THR A 263 -17.88 -8.24 6.72
N ASN A 264 -17.71 -9.53 6.41
CA ASN A 264 -17.01 -10.47 7.28
C ASN A 264 -15.54 -10.11 7.43
N ASP A 265 -14.83 -9.82 6.33
CA ASP A 265 -13.44 -9.40 6.37
C ASP A 265 -13.24 -8.11 7.16
N PHE A 266 -14.10 -7.10 6.94
CA PHE A 266 -14.10 -5.87 7.71
C PHE A 266 -14.33 -6.13 9.20
N THR A 267 -15.35 -6.93 9.55
CA THR A 267 -15.72 -7.20 10.94
C THR A 267 -14.58 -7.88 11.70
N ILE A 268 -13.90 -8.83 11.05
CA ILE A 268 -12.80 -9.55 11.70
C ILE A 268 -11.58 -8.65 11.86
N GLU A 269 -11.18 -7.92 10.82
CA GLU A 269 -10.03 -7.03 10.91
C GLU A 269 -10.27 -5.93 11.94
N ARG A 270 -11.45 -5.28 11.91
CA ARG A 270 -11.85 -4.29 12.90
C ARG A 270 -11.91 -4.87 14.32
N GLY A 271 -12.44 -6.08 14.49
CA GLY A 271 -12.52 -6.74 15.79
C GLY A 271 -11.14 -6.96 16.40
N ILE A 272 -10.18 -7.44 15.61
CA ILE A 272 -8.79 -7.62 16.05
C ILE A 272 -8.16 -6.27 16.42
N LEU A 273 -8.31 -5.24 15.58
CA LEU A 273 -7.77 -3.91 15.86
C LEU A 273 -8.41 -3.26 17.10
N GLN A 274 -9.71 -3.47 17.33
CA GLN A 274 -10.41 -2.98 18.52
C GLN A 274 -9.89 -3.65 19.79
N GLU A 275 -9.62 -4.95 19.77
CA GLU A 275 -9.01 -5.65 20.90
C GLU A 275 -7.58 -5.17 21.17
N LEU A 276 -6.79 -4.95 20.10
CA LEU A 276 -5.44 -4.39 20.22
C LEU A 276 -5.49 -3.00 20.85
N ARG A 277 -6.44 -2.15 20.45
CA ARG A 277 -6.65 -0.81 21.02
C ARG A 277 -7.03 -0.84 22.49
N ASN A 278 -7.86 -1.81 22.88
CA ASN A 278 -8.36 -1.96 24.25
C ASN A 278 -7.38 -2.70 25.17
N CYS A 279 -6.27 -3.24 24.63
CA CYS A 279 -5.27 -3.88 25.44
C CYS A 279 -4.53 -2.84 26.30
N ASN A 280 -4.24 -3.20 27.56
CA ASN A 280 -3.41 -2.41 28.46
C ASN A 280 -1.94 -2.36 28.00
N ILE A 281 -1.53 -3.29 27.14
CA ILE A 281 -0.19 -3.37 26.57
C ILE A 281 -0.31 -2.93 25.11
N LYS A 282 -0.12 -1.64 24.87
CA LYS A 282 -0.05 -1.07 23.53
C LYS A 282 1.39 -1.13 23.05
N HIS A 283 1.58 -1.48 21.79
CA HIS A 283 2.89 -1.47 21.15
C HIS A 283 2.85 -0.50 19.97
N ASP A 284 3.67 0.55 20.03
CA ASP A 284 3.65 1.65 19.06
C ASP A 284 4.02 1.21 17.63
N MET A 285 4.68 0.05 17.53
CA MET A 285 5.07 -0.57 16.25
C MET A 285 3.97 -1.46 15.64
N ILE A 286 2.71 -1.32 16.08
CA ILE A 286 1.55 -1.96 15.46
C ILE A 286 0.63 -0.85 14.95
N ILE A 287 0.26 -0.91 13.66
CA ILE A 287 -0.73 0.02 13.11
C ILE A 287 -2.10 -0.26 13.75
N LEU A 288 -2.76 0.78 14.22
CA LEU A 288 -4.16 0.73 14.64
C LEU A 288 -4.97 1.62 13.72
N ASP A 289 -6.23 1.25 13.45
CA ASP A 289 -7.12 2.17 12.76
C ASP A 289 -7.36 3.41 13.63
N SER A 290 -7.53 4.56 12.98
CA SER A 290 -7.93 5.81 13.59
C SER A 290 -9.46 5.96 13.63
N GLY A 291 -10.21 5.00 13.10
CA GLY A 291 -11.67 5.01 13.05
C GLY A 291 -12.19 4.17 11.89
N SER A 292 -13.51 3.99 11.84
CA SER A 292 -14.14 3.18 10.80
C SER A 292 -15.49 3.72 10.36
N ILE A 293 -15.82 3.49 9.09
CA ILE A 293 -17.03 3.99 8.45
C ILE A 293 -17.75 2.82 7.78
N THR A 294 -19.07 2.77 7.88
CA THR A 294 -19.94 1.92 7.05
C THR A 294 -20.93 2.79 6.33
N VAL A 295 -20.96 2.68 5.00
CA VAL A 295 -21.98 3.38 4.20
C VAL A 295 -23.11 2.39 3.91
N VAL A 296 -24.36 2.82 4.14
CA VAL A 296 -25.57 2.02 3.91
C VAL A 296 -26.50 2.68 2.89
N ASP A 297 -27.24 1.88 2.14
CA ASP A 297 -28.25 2.35 1.21
C ASP A 297 -29.56 2.80 1.92
N ALA A 298 -30.56 3.21 1.14
CA ALA A 298 -31.86 3.64 1.67
C ALA A 298 -32.64 2.52 2.39
N ALA A 299 -32.30 1.25 2.15
CA ALA A 299 -32.85 0.08 2.82
C ALA A 299 -31.99 -0.37 4.02
N ASN A 300 -31.02 0.46 4.43
CA ASN A 300 -30.09 0.21 5.53
C ASN A 300 -29.18 -1.02 5.30
N ARG A 301 -28.91 -1.35 4.03
CA ARG A 301 -27.98 -2.43 3.66
C ARG A 301 -26.57 -1.85 3.45
N PRO A 302 -25.52 -2.48 3.99
CA PRO A 302 -24.14 -2.05 3.74
C PRO A 302 -23.82 -2.04 2.25
N ILE A 303 -23.18 -0.97 1.78
CA ILE A 303 -22.62 -0.88 0.43
C ILE A 303 -21.08 -0.83 0.45
N SER A 304 -20.51 -0.37 1.56
CA SER A 304 -19.08 -0.39 1.80
C SER A 304 -18.76 -0.25 3.28
N HIS A 305 -17.61 -0.78 3.67
CA HIS A 305 -16.97 -0.50 4.94
C HIS A 305 -15.59 0.10 4.70
N SER A 306 -15.08 0.85 5.68
CA SER A 306 -13.77 1.47 5.58
C SER A 306 -13.09 1.53 6.94
N LEU A 307 -11.79 1.24 6.94
CA LEU A 307 -10.87 1.48 8.05
C LEU A 307 -9.96 2.65 7.68
N ILE A 308 -9.82 3.60 8.58
CA ILE A 308 -8.98 4.79 8.39
C ILE A 308 -7.69 4.55 9.18
N PHE A 309 -6.54 4.83 8.58
CA PHE A 309 -5.23 4.68 9.19
C PHE A 309 -4.39 5.94 9.01
N GLU A 310 -3.39 6.10 9.88
CA GLU A 310 -2.26 6.98 9.63
C GLU A 310 -1.62 6.63 8.28
N LEU A 311 -1.31 7.63 7.46
CA LEU A 311 -0.66 7.42 6.18
C LEU A 311 0.83 7.15 6.39
N ALA A 312 1.29 5.98 5.98
CA ALA A 312 2.72 5.65 5.97
C ALA A 312 3.43 6.32 4.78
N THR A 313 4.72 6.60 4.94
CA THR A 313 5.57 7.11 3.86
C THR A 313 5.79 6.02 2.80
N PHE A 314 6.05 4.78 3.24
CA PHE A 314 6.28 3.63 2.35
C PHE A 314 5.77 2.32 2.95
N SER A 315 5.67 1.28 2.11
CA SER A 315 5.83 -0.10 2.59
C SER A 315 7.31 -0.45 2.71
N LEU A 316 7.68 -1.44 3.54
CA LEU A 316 9.06 -1.91 3.63
C LEU A 316 9.51 -2.50 2.28
N THR A 317 8.60 -3.09 1.49
CA THR A 317 8.90 -3.51 0.11
C THR A 317 9.42 -2.37 -0.75
N ASP A 318 8.79 -1.19 -0.67
CA ASP A 318 9.19 -0.02 -1.46
C ASP A 318 10.47 0.60 -0.92
N PHE A 319 10.60 0.67 0.41
CA PHE A 319 11.81 1.14 1.09
C PHE A 319 13.05 0.33 0.68
N LEU A 320 12.95 -1.00 0.68
CA LEU A 320 14.06 -1.90 0.34
C LEU A 320 14.46 -1.86 -1.15
N LYS A 321 13.69 -1.17 -2.00
CA LYS A 321 13.98 -0.97 -3.43
C LYS A 321 14.51 0.42 -3.74
N ASP A 322 14.54 1.33 -2.77
CA ASP A 322 14.88 2.73 -2.99
C ASP A 322 16.37 3.01 -2.72
N GLU A 323 17.11 3.28 -3.80
CA GLU A 323 18.53 3.66 -3.77
C GLU A 323 18.79 4.98 -3.00
N ARG A 324 17.78 5.85 -2.87
CA ARG A 324 17.91 7.06 -2.04
C ARG A 324 17.94 6.68 -0.57
N ARG A 325 17.16 5.69 -0.14
CA ARG A 325 17.09 5.25 1.26
C ARG A 325 18.33 4.49 1.68
N ALA A 326 18.90 3.67 0.80
CA ALA A 326 20.20 3.05 1.06
C ALA A 326 21.32 4.08 1.30
N ARG A 327 21.27 5.22 0.60
CA ARG A 327 22.21 6.33 0.80
C ARG A 327 21.90 7.20 2.01
N THR A 328 20.64 7.26 2.43
CA THR A 328 20.19 8.08 3.57
C THR A 328 20.46 7.36 4.89
N TYR A 329 20.13 6.07 4.97
CA TYR A 329 20.26 5.26 6.17
C TYR A 329 21.54 4.42 6.13
N THR A 330 22.67 5.09 6.33
CA THR A 330 24.00 4.46 6.30
C THR A 330 24.35 3.71 7.59
N ALA A 331 23.75 4.10 8.72
CA ALA A 331 23.91 3.41 10.00
C ALA A 331 23.17 2.06 9.96
N LYS A 332 23.93 0.97 9.87
CA LYS A 332 23.39 -0.39 9.78
C LYS A 332 22.64 -0.75 11.05
N SER A 333 23.19 -0.37 12.21
CA SER A 333 22.60 -0.68 13.51
C SER A 333 21.21 -0.07 13.70
N LEU A 334 20.88 1.05 13.05
CA LEU A 334 19.57 1.69 13.11
C LEU A 334 18.50 0.82 12.40
N LEU A 335 18.77 0.37 11.18
CA LEU A 335 17.81 -0.47 10.44
C LEU A 335 17.61 -1.83 11.14
N LEU A 336 18.68 -2.37 11.74
CA LEU A 336 18.58 -3.57 12.57
C LEU A 336 17.80 -3.31 13.86
N GLU A 337 17.92 -2.12 14.47
CA GLU A 337 17.11 -1.67 15.62
C GLU A 337 15.63 -1.70 15.26
N ARG A 338 15.26 -1.12 14.11
CA ARG A 338 13.86 -1.09 13.67
C ARG A 338 13.28 -2.47 13.36
N LEU A 339 14.11 -3.41 12.91
CA LEU A 339 13.67 -4.79 12.76
C LEU A 339 13.48 -5.47 14.13
N VAL A 340 14.35 -5.21 15.10
CA VAL A 340 14.18 -5.69 16.49
C VAL A 340 12.87 -5.15 17.09
N ASP A 341 12.54 -3.88 16.87
CA ASP A 341 11.29 -3.25 17.28
C ASP A 341 10.05 -3.99 16.72
N ILE A 342 10.11 -4.44 15.45
CA ILE A 342 9.04 -5.25 14.83
C ILE A 342 8.97 -6.67 15.42
N VAL A 343 10.10 -7.30 15.71
CA VAL A 343 10.13 -8.63 16.34
C VAL A 343 9.57 -8.55 17.77
N GLU A 344 9.82 -7.44 18.48
CA GLU A 344 9.21 -7.15 19.78
C GLU A 344 7.69 -6.98 19.67
N ALA A 345 7.22 -6.24 18.66
CA ALA A 345 5.79 -6.11 18.37
C ALA A 345 5.12 -7.48 18.14
N LEU A 346 5.80 -8.37 17.40
CA LEU A 346 5.34 -9.73 17.15
C LEU A 346 5.33 -10.57 18.45
N ALA A 347 6.33 -10.42 19.31
CA ALA A 347 6.35 -11.06 20.62
C ALA A 347 5.15 -10.61 21.47
N CYS A 348 4.84 -9.32 21.48
CA CYS A 348 3.66 -8.78 22.15
C CYS A 348 2.36 -9.38 21.60
N LEU A 349 2.20 -9.46 20.27
CA LEU A 349 1.05 -10.14 19.64
C LEU A 349 0.91 -11.58 20.12
N HIS A 350 2.00 -12.34 20.10
CA HIS A 350 1.98 -13.76 20.46
C HIS A 350 1.70 -13.97 21.95
N ASP A 351 2.43 -13.28 22.82
CA ASP A 351 2.49 -13.61 24.24
C ASP A 351 1.46 -12.86 25.08
N ASN A 352 1.18 -11.60 24.77
CA ASN A 352 0.24 -10.78 25.53
C ASN A 352 -1.18 -10.85 24.94
N LEU A 353 -1.28 -10.81 23.61
CA LEU A 353 -2.57 -10.69 22.93
C LEU A 353 -3.13 -12.02 22.43
N LYS A 354 -2.30 -13.07 22.46
CA LYS A 354 -2.60 -14.41 21.92
C LYS A 354 -3.13 -14.34 20.49
N THR A 355 -2.53 -13.48 19.68
CA THR A 355 -2.89 -13.25 18.28
C THR A 355 -1.75 -13.70 17.37
N LEU A 356 -2.07 -14.46 16.32
CA LEU A 356 -1.21 -14.80 15.19
C LEU A 356 -1.47 -13.82 14.05
N HIS A 357 -0.44 -13.35 13.36
CA HIS A 357 -0.60 -12.40 12.26
C HIS A 357 -0.89 -13.09 10.91
N LEU A 358 -0.17 -14.16 10.59
CA LEU A 358 -0.33 -15.04 9.43
C LEU A 358 -0.10 -14.41 8.03
N ASP A 359 0.25 -13.12 7.96
CA ASP A 359 0.57 -12.42 6.71
C ASP A 359 1.73 -11.43 6.87
N ILE A 360 2.75 -11.83 7.63
CA ILE A 360 3.98 -11.05 7.74
C ILE A 360 4.75 -11.15 6.42
N LYS A 361 5.01 -10.00 5.83
CA LYS A 361 5.80 -9.78 4.61
C LYS A 361 6.22 -8.31 4.54
N PRO A 362 7.23 -7.94 3.74
CA PRO A 362 7.66 -6.54 3.67
C PRO A 362 6.54 -5.58 3.21
N ASP A 363 5.59 -6.02 2.39
CA ASP A 363 4.43 -5.20 1.99
C ASP A 363 3.45 -4.86 3.13
N ASN A 364 3.54 -5.55 4.26
CA ASN A 364 2.68 -5.39 5.43
C ASN A 364 3.46 -4.85 6.64
N ILE A 365 4.70 -4.38 6.44
CA ILE A 365 5.45 -3.57 7.40
C ILE A 365 5.51 -2.17 6.80
N LEU A 366 4.95 -1.19 7.48
CA LEU A 366 4.84 0.19 7.02
C LEU A 366 5.99 1.01 7.59
N VAL A 367 6.50 1.94 6.78
CA VAL A 367 7.60 2.84 7.12
C VAL A 367 7.08 4.25 7.28
N PHE A 368 7.38 4.86 8.42
CA PHE A 368 7.09 6.25 8.75
C PHE A 368 8.42 6.98 8.89
N GLU A 369 8.55 8.08 8.16
CA GLU A 369 9.69 8.99 8.26
C GLU A 369 9.14 10.37 8.61
N GLN A 370 9.61 10.95 9.72
CA GLN A 370 9.38 12.36 10.04
C GLN A 370 10.61 13.21 9.62
N GLY A 371 10.47 14.54 9.56
CA GLY A 371 11.58 15.51 9.59
C GLY A 371 12.67 15.59 8.51
N LEU A 372 12.52 15.00 7.32
CA LEU A 372 13.49 15.19 6.20
C LEU A 372 13.54 16.62 5.58
N SER A 373 13.11 17.66 6.32
CA SER A 373 13.29 19.05 5.94
C SER A 373 14.77 19.41 5.97
N ARG A 374 15.38 19.45 4.77
CA ARG A 374 16.69 20.04 4.41
C ARG A 374 17.32 20.96 5.48
N SER A 375 17.98 20.38 6.48
CA SER A 375 18.93 21.11 7.30
C SER A 375 20.27 20.40 7.21
N ASP A 376 21.29 21.13 6.79
CA ASP A 376 22.64 20.65 6.42
C ASP A 376 23.49 20.21 7.63
N ASN A 377 22.87 19.85 8.76
CA ASN A 377 23.56 19.44 9.97
C ASN A 377 23.50 17.91 10.11
N GLN A 378 24.51 17.23 9.57
CA GLN A 378 24.60 15.78 9.39
C GLN A 378 24.59 14.90 10.67
N ASN A 379 24.23 15.40 11.86
CA ASN A 379 24.48 14.65 13.10
C ASN A 379 23.32 14.56 14.12
N GLN A 380 22.06 14.94 13.84
CA GLN A 380 21.02 14.86 14.90
C GLN A 380 19.65 14.18 14.66
N ASP A 381 19.15 13.88 13.45
CA ASP A 381 17.77 13.36 13.32
C ASP A 381 17.64 11.98 12.64
N GLN A 382 18.47 10.99 13.02
CA GLN A 382 18.26 9.59 12.59
C GLN A 382 17.21 8.82 13.42
N HIS A 383 16.58 9.45 14.41
CA HIS A 383 15.53 8.86 15.23
C HIS A 383 14.14 8.84 14.57
N GLU A 384 14.00 9.37 13.35
CA GLU A 384 12.71 9.62 12.70
C GLU A 384 12.15 8.47 11.87
N LEU A 385 12.92 7.38 11.70
CA LEU A 385 12.47 6.18 11.01
C LEU A 385 11.72 5.25 11.98
N ILE A 386 10.44 4.99 11.72
CA ILE A 386 9.62 4.05 12.50
C ILE A 386 9.04 2.99 11.57
N LEU A 387 9.13 1.72 11.98
CA LEU A 387 8.48 0.61 11.28
C LEU A 387 7.26 0.16 12.09
N LYS A 388 6.11 -0.05 11.43
CA LYS A 388 4.91 -0.60 12.07
C LYS A 388 4.36 -1.82 11.33
N LEU A 389 3.98 -2.86 12.06
CA LEU A 389 3.31 -4.04 11.54
C LEU A 389 1.84 -3.72 11.19
N SER A 390 1.36 -4.19 10.05
CA SER A 390 0.06 -3.83 9.49
C SER A 390 -0.68 -5.00 8.83
N ASP A 391 -1.95 -4.76 8.48
CA ASP A 391 -2.81 -5.67 7.72
C ASP A 391 -3.17 -6.96 8.49
N PHE A 392 -4.09 -6.79 9.45
CA PHE A 392 -4.59 -7.86 10.32
C PHE A 392 -5.75 -8.65 9.69
N GLY A 393 -6.01 -8.51 8.39
CA GLY A 393 -7.12 -9.21 7.71
C GLY A 393 -7.04 -10.74 7.82
N LEU A 394 -5.82 -11.29 7.93
CA LEU A 394 -5.56 -12.72 8.12
C LEU A 394 -5.22 -13.11 9.57
N ALA A 395 -5.21 -12.17 10.51
CA ALA A 395 -4.84 -12.45 11.89
C ALA A 395 -5.88 -13.31 12.62
N ARG A 396 -5.46 -14.08 13.62
CA ARG A 396 -6.29 -15.06 14.35
C ARG A 396 -5.93 -15.11 15.82
N LYS A 397 -6.90 -15.41 16.68
CA LYS A 397 -6.60 -15.83 18.05
C LYS A 397 -6.03 -17.24 18.07
N ILE A 398 -5.04 -17.44 18.94
CA ILE A 398 -4.49 -18.76 19.21
C ILE A 398 -5.61 -19.65 19.77
N GLY A 399 -5.81 -20.82 19.16
CA GLY A 399 -6.88 -21.75 19.55
C GLY A 399 -8.24 -21.45 18.92
N ALA A 400 -8.35 -20.41 18.08
CA ALA A 400 -9.55 -20.16 17.29
C ALA A 400 -9.79 -21.29 16.27
N GLY A 401 -11.06 -21.58 16.02
CA GLY A 401 -11.48 -22.55 15.00
C GLY A 401 -11.10 -22.16 13.57
N PRO A 402 -11.30 -23.06 12.59
CA PRO A 402 -11.10 -22.74 11.18
C PRO A 402 -11.93 -21.53 10.75
N ARG A 403 -11.34 -20.60 9.97
CA ARG A 403 -12.14 -19.63 9.19
C ARG A 403 -12.80 -20.40 8.04
N THR A 404 -14.02 -20.88 8.26
CA THR A 404 -14.84 -21.47 7.19
C THR A 404 -15.33 -20.37 6.27
N GLY A 405 -14.67 -20.22 5.12
CA GLY A 405 -15.26 -19.53 3.99
C GLY A 405 -16.32 -20.44 3.36
N HIS A 406 -17.53 -19.90 3.19
CA HIS A 406 -18.78 -20.55 2.80
C HIS A 406 -19.49 -21.38 3.89
N ASN A 407 -20.63 -20.84 4.31
CA ASN A 407 -21.72 -21.42 5.09
C ASN A 407 -21.44 -21.80 6.56
N MET A 408 -22.28 -21.19 7.40
CA MET A 408 -22.62 -21.53 8.78
C MET A 408 -21.71 -20.92 9.85
N ILE A 409 -22.30 -19.91 10.52
CA ILE A 409 -22.22 -19.56 11.95
C ILE A 409 -21.09 -20.25 12.72
N ASP A 410 -20.25 -19.45 13.38
CA ASP A 410 -19.45 -19.86 14.55
C ASP A 410 -20.39 -20.50 15.60
N ARG A 411 -20.64 -21.80 15.46
CA ARG A 411 -21.28 -22.64 16.46
C ARG A 411 -20.32 -23.74 16.85
N SER A 412 -19.24 -23.34 17.51
CA SER A 412 -18.76 -24.08 18.68
C SER A 412 -17.68 -23.30 19.42
N ASP A 413 -17.96 -22.98 20.69
CA ASP A 413 -16.98 -22.71 21.75
C ASP A 413 -16.17 -23.98 22.08
N GLN A 414 -15.72 -24.72 21.06
CA GLN A 414 -14.71 -25.75 21.27
C GLN A 414 -13.35 -25.09 21.11
N LEU A 415 -12.86 -24.52 22.22
CA LEU A 415 -11.46 -24.19 22.42
C LEU A 415 -10.60 -25.35 21.90
N SER A 416 -10.01 -25.17 20.71
CA SER A 416 -9.00 -26.10 20.24
C SER A 416 -7.83 -25.99 21.21
N ARG A 417 -7.55 -27.07 21.95
CA ARG A 417 -6.39 -27.19 22.86
C ARG A 417 -5.03 -27.09 22.14
N SER A 418 -5.02 -26.90 20.82
CA SER A 418 -3.85 -26.75 19.97
C SER A 418 -3.54 -25.26 19.77
N SER A 419 -2.28 -24.87 19.95
CA SER A 419 -1.80 -23.51 19.62
C SER A 419 -1.72 -23.21 18.12
N ALA A 420 -2.04 -24.20 17.27
CA ALA A 420 -2.06 -24.08 15.83
C ALA A 420 -3.51 -23.98 15.29
N THR A 421 -3.72 -23.08 14.35
CA THR A 421 -5.01 -22.74 13.71
C THR A 421 -4.94 -23.10 12.22
N PRO A 422 -6.05 -23.48 11.56
CA PRO A 422 -6.05 -23.76 10.13
C PRO A 422 -5.54 -22.59 9.27
N ALA A 423 -4.75 -22.89 8.26
CA ALA A 423 -4.15 -21.91 7.36
C ALA A 423 -5.23 -21.16 6.56
N THR A 424 -5.01 -19.86 6.38
CA THR A 424 -6.00 -18.95 5.79
C THR A 424 -5.81 -18.77 4.28
N ARG A 425 -4.66 -19.20 3.75
CA ARG A 425 -4.26 -19.12 2.33
C ARG A 425 -3.24 -20.21 1.98
N PRO A 426 -3.01 -20.51 0.69
CA PRO A 426 -1.97 -21.43 0.25
C PRO A 426 -0.55 -20.86 0.43
N ALA A 427 0.46 -21.67 0.10
CA ALA A 427 1.86 -21.28 0.11
C ALA A 427 2.12 -19.94 -0.61
N GLY A 428 3.05 -19.16 -0.04
CA GLY A 428 3.52 -17.90 -0.59
C GLY A 428 4.96 -17.64 -0.16
N VAL A 429 5.61 -16.65 -0.77
CA VAL A 429 7.06 -16.41 -0.65
C VAL A 429 7.58 -16.42 0.79
N TYR A 430 6.85 -15.76 1.69
CA TYR A 430 7.21 -15.61 3.09
C TYR A 430 6.51 -16.61 4.02
N GLN A 431 5.69 -17.51 3.47
CA GLN A 431 4.98 -18.51 4.27
C GLN A 431 5.91 -19.65 4.65
N ALA A 432 5.64 -20.22 5.82
CA ALA A 432 6.38 -21.34 6.36
C ALA A 432 6.05 -22.65 5.61
N PRO A 433 6.97 -23.63 5.58
CA PRO A 433 6.78 -24.89 4.85
C PRO A 433 5.58 -25.71 5.35
N GLU A 434 5.10 -25.53 6.58
CA GLU A 434 3.86 -26.17 7.05
C GLU A 434 2.57 -25.59 6.43
N ILE A 435 2.64 -24.43 5.76
CA ILE A 435 1.50 -23.76 5.12
C ILE A 435 1.54 -24.02 3.61
N GLN A 436 0.94 -25.14 3.20
CA GLN A 436 0.85 -25.53 1.78
C GLN A 436 -0.53 -25.26 1.21
N GLU A 437 -1.57 -25.56 1.98
CA GLU A 437 -2.95 -25.53 1.52
C GLU A 437 -3.85 -24.80 2.50
N ARG A 438 -4.85 -24.09 1.96
CA ARG A 438 -5.84 -23.39 2.75
C ARG A 438 -6.71 -24.40 3.51
N SER A 439 -7.00 -24.11 4.78
CA SER A 439 -7.87 -24.88 5.68
C SER A 439 -7.38 -26.28 6.09
N SER A 440 -6.50 -26.94 5.34
CA SER A 440 -5.91 -28.24 5.69
C SER A 440 -4.57 -28.11 6.41
N SER A 441 -3.74 -27.13 6.05
CA SER A 441 -2.52 -26.82 6.78
C SER A 441 -2.81 -26.19 8.15
N LYS A 442 -1.88 -26.34 9.09
CA LYS A 442 -1.93 -25.69 10.40
C LYS A 442 -0.84 -24.62 10.48
N ALA A 443 -1.23 -23.40 10.81
CA ALA A 443 -0.34 -22.29 11.07
C ALA A 443 -0.31 -21.97 12.57
N GLY A 444 0.84 -21.52 13.07
CA GLY A 444 1.01 -21.17 14.47
C GLY A 444 2.03 -20.06 14.66
N ARG A 445 2.44 -19.84 15.92
CA ARG A 445 3.48 -18.85 16.26
C ARG A 445 4.77 -19.06 15.45
N GLY A 446 5.18 -20.32 15.27
CA GLY A 446 6.35 -20.69 14.47
C GLY A 446 6.24 -20.27 13.01
N SER A 447 5.03 -20.16 12.47
CA SER A 447 4.80 -19.72 11.08
C SER A 447 5.05 -18.22 10.92
N ASP A 448 4.58 -17.40 11.87
CA ASP A 448 4.91 -15.97 11.91
C ASP A 448 6.42 -15.73 12.11
N VAL A 449 7.06 -16.53 12.98
CA VAL A 449 8.51 -16.48 13.22
C VAL A 449 9.30 -16.80 11.96
N TRP A 450 8.87 -17.80 11.17
CA TRP A 450 9.46 -18.06 9.86
C TRP A 450 9.33 -16.84 8.94
N SER A 451 8.13 -16.27 8.83
CA SER A 451 7.87 -15.12 7.97
C SER A 451 8.73 -13.90 8.33
N ILE A 452 8.86 -13.56 9.61
CA ILE A 452 9.74 -12.46 10.03
C ILE A 452 11.23 -12.81 9.87
N GLY A 453 11.61 -14.09 9.93
CA GLY A 453 12.95 -14.56 9.58
C GLY A 453 13.31 -14.30 8.12
N CYS A 454 12.37 -14.54 7.20
CA CYS A 454 12.55 -14.19 5.79
C CYS A 454 12.71 -12.67 5.60
N VAL A 455 11.90 -11.86 6.28
CA VAL A 455 12.04 -10.38 6.28
C VAL A 455 13.40 -9.97 6.85
N ALA A 456 13.89 -10.63 7.90
CA ALA A 456 15.19 -10.35 8.51
C ALA A 456 16.36 -10.56 7.54
N LEU A 457 16.29 -11.58 6.67
CA LEU A 457 17.28 -11.77 5.60
C LEU A 457 17.20 -10.65 4.55
N MET A 458 16.00 -10.19 4.21
CA MET A 458 15.81 -9.10 3.26
C MET A 458 16.36 -7.77 3.78
N VAL A 459 16.11 -7.46 5.05
CA VAL A 459 16.69 -6.27 5.72
C VAL A 459 18.20 -6.39 5.80
N LEU A 460 18.75 -7.56 6.15
CA LEU A 460 20.20 -7.75 6.15
C LEU A 460 20.81 -7.52 4.76
N ALA A 461 20.19 -8.09 3.72
CA ALA A 461 20.64 -7.90 2.35
C ALA A 461 20.71 -6.41 1.97
N PHE A 462 19.69 -5.64 2.34
CA PHE A 462 19.65 -4.19 2.15
C PHE A 462 20.72 -3.44 2.96
N VAL A 463 20.88 -3.79 4.23
CA VAL A 463 21.89 -3.21 5.12
C VAL A 463 23.31 -3.45 4.60
N THR A 464 23.54 -4.57 3.90
CA THR A 464 24.86 -4.93 3.38
C THR A 464 25.19 -4.36 2.01
N ASP A 465 24.20 -4.25 1.10
CA ASP A 465 24.44 -3.93 -0.32
C ASP A 465 23.23 -3.21 -0.96
N GLY A 466 22.41 -2.53 -0.16
CA GLY A 466 21.25 -1.76 -0.61
C GLY A 466 20.22 -2.60 -1.40
N PRO A 467 19.48 -1.98 -2.33
CA PRO A 467 18.53 -2.68 -3.20
C PRO A 467 19.18 -3.80 -4.02
N ALA A 468 20.45 -3.65 -4.41
CA ALA A 468 21.18 -4.68 -5.14
C ALA A 468 21.33 -5.97 -4.31
N GLY A 469 21.63 -5.86 -3.02
CA GLY A 469 21.66 -6.98 -2.09
C GLY A 469 20.32 -7.71 -2.02
N VAL A 470 19.23 -6.96 -1.92
CA VAL A 470 17.86 -7.50 -1.89
C VAL A 470 17.52 -8.23 -3.18
N LEU A 471 17.84 -7.65 -4.33
CA LEU A 471 17.63 -8.28 -5.64
C LEU A 471 18.45 -9.56 -5.81
N LYS A 472 19.70 -9.57 -5.33
CA LYS A 472 20.55 -10.77 -5.31
C LYS A 472 19.95 -11.89 -4.46
N LEU A 473 19.25 -11.58 -3.36
CA LEU A 473 18.54 -12.58 -2.56
C LEU A 473 17.25 -13.04 -3.26
N ILE A 474 16.41 -12.12 -3.75
CA ILE A 474 15.14 -12.46 -4.42
C ILE A 474 15.37 -13.40 -5.60
N SER A 475 16.42 -13.17 -6.40
CA SER A 475 16.72 -14.01 -7.58
C SER A 475 17.07 -15.46 -7.24
N ARG A 476 17.35 -15.76 -5.96
CA ARG A 476 17.66 -17.11 -5.45
C ARG A 476 16.43 -17.87 -4.98
N LEU A 477 15.28 -17.22 -4.90
CA LEU A 477 14.07 -17.82 -4.35
C LEU A 477 13.34 -18.71 -5.34
N SER A 478 13.68 -18.69 -6.63
CA SER A 478 13.00 -19.49 -7.65
C SER A 478 13.10 -20.99 -7.36
N VAL A 479 11.96 -21.68 -7.31
CA VAL A 479 11.84 -23.13 -7.11
C VAL A 479 10.94 -23.69 -8.20
N ASP A 480 11.51 -24.56 -9.02
CA ASP A 480 10.79 -25.28 -10.07
C ASP A 480 10.33 -26.65 -9.56
N PHE A 481 9.04 -26.91 -9.69
CA PHE A 481 8.42 -28.16 -9.26
C PHE A 481 8.36 -29.19 -10.38
N LEU A 482 8.53 -30.45 -10.01
CA LEU A 482 8.41 -31.59 -10.92
C LEU A 482 6.98 -31.70 -11.48
N HIS A 483 6.82 -32.49 -12.55
CA HIS A 483 5.53 -32.89 -13.12
C HIS A 483 4.59 -31.73 -13.51
N GLY A 484 5.14 -30.59 -13.92
CA GLY A 484 4.34 -29.43 -14.33
C GLY A 484 3.72 -28.65 -13.17
N GLY A 485 4.27 -28.79 -11.95
CA GLY A 485 3.85 -28.02 -10.76
C GLY A 485 4.12 -26.51 -10.85
N GLY A 486 4.81 -26.06 -11.89
CA GLY A 486 5.14 -24.66 -12.14
C GLY A 486 6.37 -24.19 -11.35
N CYS A 487 6.53 -22.88 -11.29
CA CYS A 487 7.62 -22.21 -10.60
C CYS A 487 7.05 -21.31 -9.48
N GLN A 488 7.67 -21.31 -8.31
CA GLN A 488 7.31 -20.41 -7.20
C GLN A 488 8.57 -19.80 -6.58
N SER A 489 8.45 -18.60 -6.03
CA SER A 489 9.52 -18.01 -5.21
C SER A 489 9.36 -18.44 -3.75
N LEU A 490 10.29 -19.21 -3.20
CA LEU A 490 10.24 -19.76 -1.85
C LEU A 490 11.62 -19.73 -1.16
N PHE A 491 11.63 -19.49 0.15
CA PHE A 491 12.82 -19.62 1.01
C PHE A 491 13.15 -21.08 1.37
N TYR A 492 12.34 -22.02 0.92
CA TYR A 492 12.52 -23.46 1.10
C TYR A 492 12.28 -24.19 -0.21
N VAL A 493 12.84 -25.39 -0.33
CA VAL A 493 12.55 -26.35 -1.41
C VAL A 493 11.79 -27.53 -0.82
N ARG A 494 11.09 -28.26 -1.69
CA ARG A 494 10.33 -29.47 -1.33
C ARG A 494 10.86 -30.70 -2.05
N SER A 495 10.56 -31.88 -1.53
CA SER A 495 10.94 -33.17 -2.10
C SER A 495 10.42 -33.43 -3.51
N ASP A 496 9.46 -32.63 -3.98
CA ASP A 496 8.91 -32.66 -5.33
C ASP A 496 9.40 -31.51 -6.23
N SER A 497 10.54 -30.90 -5.90
CA SER A 497 11.21 -29.87 -6.71
C SER A 497 12.50 -30.36 -7.34
N TYR A 498 12.92 -29.77 -8.47
CA TYR A 498 14.17 -30.12 -9.14
C TYR A 498 15.40 -29.88 -8.26
N SER A 499 15.36 -28.81 -7.45
CA SER A 499 16.43 -28.45 -6.51
C SER A 499 16.52 -29.34 -5.27
N TRP A 500 15.66 -30.35 -5.13
CA TRP A 500 15.70 -31.24 -3.98
C TRP A 500 17.01 -32.05 -3.90
N ASN A 501 17.51 -32.52 -5.05
CA ASN A 501 18.74 -33.31 -5.13
C ASN A 501 19.97 -32.54 -4.63
N ASP A 502 19.90 -31.21 -4.65
CA ASP A 502 20.98 -30.33 -4.22
C ASP A 502 21.04 -30.22 -2.69
N VAL A 503 19.96 -30.47 -1.95
CA VAL A 503 19.87 -30.21 -0.50
C VAL A 503 21.00 -30.85 0.31
N HIS A 504 21.45 -32.04 -0.09
CA HIS A 504 22.51 -32.76 0.62
C HIS A 504 23.93 -32.26 0.29
N HIS A 505 24.10 -31.51 -0.79
CA HIS A 505 25.38 -31.02 -1.28
C HIS A 505 25.75 -29.65 -0.70
N TYR A 506 24.77 -28.90 -0.18
CA TYR A 506 25.01 -27.56 0.36
C TYR A 506 25.34 -27.60 1.85
N ARG A 507 26.28 -26.73 2.24
CA ARG A 507 26.76 -26.56 3.60
C ARG A 507 26.88 -25.08 3.92
N TYR A 508 26.65 -24.73 5.18
CA TYR A 508 26.93 -23.40 5.70
C TYR A 508 28.43 -23.31 6.00
N GLN A 509 29.18 -22.54 5.21
CA GLN A 509 30.64 -22.49 5.34
C GLN A 509 31.10 -21.84 6.66
N TYR A 510 30.22 -21.04 7.26
CA TYR A 510 30.46 -20.28 8.50
C TYR A 510 29.74 -20.86 9.73
N LEU A 511 28.93 -21.91 9.58
CA LEU A 511 28.28 -22.60 10.72
C LEU A 511 28.91 -23.97 10.92
N GLU A 512 29.92 -24.01 11.77
CA GLU A 512 30.61 -25.26 12.13
C GLU A 512 29.60 -26.31 12.64
N ASN A 513 29.77 -27.55 12.17
CA ASN A 513 28.96 -28.70 12.57
C ASN A 513 27.45 -28.50 12.36
N PHE A 514 27.05 -27.71 11.36
CA PHE A 514 25.64 -27.51 11.02
C PHE A 514 25.36 -27.80 9.55
N ASN A 515 24.49 -28.78 9.35
CA ASN A 515 24.00 -29.15 8.02
C ASN A 515 22.58 -28.60 7.84
N PRO A 516 22.18 -28.29 6.59
CA PRO A 516 20.78 -27.97 6.29
C PRO A 516 19.86 -29.06 6.83
N VAL A 517 18.88 -28.67 7.64
CA VAL A 517 17.93 -29.60 8.25
C VAL A 517 16.82 -29.88 7.23
N THR A 518 16.64 -31.15 6.90
CA THR A 518 15.43 -31.63 6.21
C THR A 518 14.36 -31.97 7.24
N GLY A 519 13.10 -31.84 6.86
CA GLY A 519 11.98 -32.20 7.73
C GLY A 519 10.72 -32.51 6.95
N VAL A 520 9.85 -33.34 7.53
CA VAL A 520 8.54 -33.64 6.95
C VAL A 520 7.63 -32.43 7.10
N ILE A 521 6.95 -32.05 6.01
CA ILE A 521 5.90 -31.04 6.04
C ILE A 521 4.65 -31.66 6.70
N PRO A 522 4.16 -31.10 7.83
CA PRO A 522 2.97 -31.63 8.47
C PRO A 522 1.72 -31.32 7.66
N GLY A 523 0.78 -32.28 7.61
CA GLY A 523 -0.56 -32.08 7.05
C GLY A 523 -0.70 -32.25 5.54
N THR A 524 0.34 -32.73 4.84
CA THR A 524 0.26 -33.03 3.40
C THR A 524 -0.24 -34.46 3.16
N GLN A 525 -1.05 -34.68 2.11
CA GLN A 525 -1.60 -36.01 1.77
C GLN A 525 -0.50 -37.02 1.41
N THR A 526 0.55 -36.55 0.73
CA THR A 526 1.80 -37.26 0.50
C THR A 526 2.82 -36.81 1.55
N ARG A 527 3.71 -37.69 2.01
CA ARG A 527 4.77 -37.35 2.98
C ARG A 527 5.85 -36.51 2.29
N LEU A 528 5.55 -35.23 2.09
CA LEU A 528 6.47 -34.27 1.50
C LEU A 528 7.51 -33.86 2.54
N GLU A 529 8.74 -33.73 2.09
CA GLU A 529 9.82 -33.17 2.90
C GLU A 529 10.17 -31.77 2.37
N ALA A 530 10.73 -30.95 3.25
CA ALA A 530 11.27 -29.64 2.92
C ALA A 530 12.66 -29.43 3.52
N ALA A 531 13.37 -28.48 2.95
CA ALA A 531 14.64 -27.96 3.44
C ALA A 531 14.77 -26.48 3.07
N VAL A 532 15.62 -25.73 3.77
CA VAL A 532 15.96 -24.35 3.37
C VAL A 532 16.49 -24.37 1.93
N ASN A 533 16.10 -23.38 1.14
CA ASN A 533 16.46 -23.32 -0.27
C ASN A 533 18.00 -23.29 -0.43
N PRO A 534 18.63 -24.25 -1.15
CA PRO A 534 20.08 -24.31 -1.33
C PRO A 534 20.68 -23.03 -1.91
N GLN A 535 19.95 -22.34 -2.78
CA GLN A 535 20.39 -21.08 -3.38
C GLN A 535 20.41 -19.91 -2.37
N VAL A 536 19.54 -19.94 -1.35
CA VAL A 536 19.59 -18.99 -0.23
C VAL A 536 20.80 -19.27 0.66
N ILE A 537 21.13 -20.55 0.90
CA ILE A 537 22.34 -20.95 1.62
C ILE A 537 23.58 -20.47 0.87
N GLN A 538 23.64 -20.69 -0.45
CA GLN A 538 24.73 -20.22 -1.29
C GLN A 538 24.90 -18.70 -1.23
N TRP A 539 23.79 -17.96 -1.32
CA TRP A 539 23.82 -16.50 -1.17
C TRP A 539 24.39 -16.09 0.19
N SER A 540 24.00 -16.78 1.27
CA SER A 540 24.52 -16.46 2.61
C SER A 540 26.03 -16.74 2.75
N ASN A 541 26.54 -17.80 2.11
CA ASN A 541 27.98 -18.09 2.06
C ASN A 541 28.73 -16.97 1.32
N VAL A 542 28.24 -16.59 0.12
CA VAL A 542 28.83 -15.49 -0.67
C VAL A 542 28.82 -14.17 0.11
N LEU A 543 27.74 -13.87 0.82
CA LEU A 543 27.65 -12.66 1.64
C LEU A 543 28.57 -12.72 2.86
N TYR A 544 28.74 -13.88 3.50
CA TYR A 544 29.70 -14.02 4.60
C TYR A 544 31.15 -13.86 4.13
N ASP A 545 31.50 -14.46 2.98
CA ASP A 545 32.85 -14.43 2.43
C ASP A 545 33.25 -13.04 1.93
N SER A 546 32.29 -12.25 1.42
CA SER A 546 32.57 -10.86 1.02
C SER A 546 32.95 -9.95 2.21
N TYR A 547 32.70 -10.42 3.44
CA TYR A 547 33.11 -9.77 4.67
C TYR A 547 34.36 -10.40 5.32
N SER A 548 35.06 -11.34 4.67
CA SER A 548 36.24 -12.06 5.23
C SER A 548 37.37 -11.21 5.80
N HIS A 549 37.46 -9.94 5.42
CA HIS A 549 38.44 -8.99 5.92
C HIS A 549 37.81 -7.74 6.55
N GLN A 550 36.50 -7.80 6.81
CA GLN A 550 35.72 -6.70 7.38
C GLN A 550 35.45 -6.99 8.87
N PRO A 551 35.62 -6.00 9.76
CA PRO A 551 35.33 -6.16 11.19
C PRO A 551 33.86 -6.48 11.48
N GLU A 552 32.95 -6.27 10.52
CA GLU A 552 31.54 -6.61 10.63
C GLU A 552 31.23 -8.11 10.41
N GLN A 553 32.19 -8.90 9.89
CA GLN A 553 31.97 -10.32 9.60
C GLN A 553 31.39 -11.12 10.79
N PRO A 554 31.85 -10.93 12.04
CA PRO A 554 31.29 -11.65 13.18
C PRO A 554 29.82 -11.34 13.42
N PHE A 555 29.35 -10.13 13.12
CA PHE A 555 27.95 -9.77 13.26
C PHE A 555 27.09 -10.45 12.20
N ILE A 556 27.58 -10.52 10.95
CA ILE A 556 26.93 -11.28 9.87
C ILE A 556 26.82 -12.76 10.26
N LYS A 557 27.90 -13.34 10.80
CA LYS A 557 27.91 -14.73 11.29
C LYS A 557 26.87 -14.95 12.38
N ASP A 558 26.86 -14.10 13.41
CA ASP A 558 25.95 -14.21 14.54
C ASP A 558 24.48 -14.04 14.07
N TRP A 559 24.23 -13.14 13.12
CA TRP A 559 22.92 -12.98 12.50
C TRP A 559 22.46 -14.25 11.79
N PHE A 560 23.30 -14.80 10.92
CA PHE A 560 22.98 -16.05 10.22
C PHE A 560 22.84 -17.24 11.17
N ASP A 561 23.61 -17.30 12.25
CA ASP A 561 23.47 -18.32 13.28
C ASP A 561 22.06 -18.31 13.87
N VAL A 562 21.55 -17.13 14.25
CA VAL A 562 20.17 -16.98 14.74
C VAL A 562 19.16 -17.37 13.68
N ILE A 563 19.29 -16.86 12.45
CA ILE A 563 18.29 -17.10 11.42
C ILE A 563 18.25 -18.58 10.99
N PHE A 564 19.37 -19.18 10.63
CA PHE A 564 19.38 -20.54 10.06
C PHE A 564 19.35 -21.66 11.10
N ARG A 565 19.91 -21.48 12.30
CA ARG A 565 19.87 -22.53 13.34
C ARG A 565 18.61 -22.52 14.19
N SER A 566 17.83 -21.44 14.13
CA SER A 566 16.81 -21.20 15.16
C SER A 566 15.51 -20.59 14.63
N VAL A 567 15.47 -20.02 13.43
CA VAL A 567 14.26 -19.38 12.86
C VAL A 567 13.77 -20.13 11.62
N LEU A 568 14.63 -20.29 10.61
CA LEU A 568 14.31 -20.99 9.35
C LEU A 568 14.50 -22.51 9.48
N LEU A 569 13.89 -23.10 10.51
CA LEU A 569 13.85 -24.55 10.70
C LEU A 569 12.58 -25.14 10.10
N ILE A 570 12.69 -26.31 9.45
CA ILE A 570 11.53 -26.99 8.86
C ILE A 570 10.59 -27.50 9.96
N ASP A 571 11.14 -28.08 11.03
CA ASP A 571 10.38 -28.39 12.23
C ASP A 571 9.96 -27.09 12.94
N HIS A 572 8.67 -26.77 12.85
CA HIS A 572 8.10 -25.56 13.44
C HIS A 572 8.16 -25.56 14.97
N SER A 573 8.28 -26.73 15.62
CA SER A 573 8.34 -26.83 17.09
C SER A 573 9.74 -26.51 17.64
N ALA A 574 10.77 -26.65 16.81
CA ALA A 574 12.15 -26.31 17.13
C ALA A 574 12.47 -24.82 16.93
N ARG A 575 11.59 -24.05 16.25
CA ARG A 575 11.80 -22.61 16.03
C ARG A 575 11.76 -21.83 17.35
N LEU A 576 12.57 -20.78 17.45
CA LEU A 576 12.48 -19.83 18.56
C LEU A 576 11.10 -19.18 18.64
N SER A 577 10.72 -18.75 19.84
CA SER A 577 9.63 -17.77 19.97
C SER A 577 10.09 -16.39 19.51
N ALA A 578 9.15 -15.53 19.12
CA ALA A 578 9.46 -14.14 18.76
C ALA A 578 10.21 -13.40 19.89
N ALA A 579 9.83 -13.61 21.16
CA ALA A 579 10.53 -13.02 22.31
C ALA A 579 12.02 -13.43 22.37
N LYS A 580 12.33 -14.72 22.22
CA LYS A 580 13.73 -15.19 22.23
C LYS A 580 14.50 -14.73 20.99
N MET A 581 13.83 -14.61 19.84
CA MET A 581 14.41 -14.05 18.62
C MET A 581 14.78 -12.58 18.84
N ARG A 582 13.87 -11.78 19.43
CA ARG A 582 14.11 -10.38 19.83
C ARG A 582 15.36 -10.27 20.68
N ASP A 583 15.45 -11.04 21.77
CA ASP A 583 16.58 -10.97 22.70
C ASP A 583 17.93 -11.24 22.00
N LYS A 584 17.98 -12.27 21.13
CA LYS A 584 19.19 -12.61 20.38
C LYS A 584 19.57 -11.54 19.35
N LEU A 585 18.60 -11.04 18.58
CA LEU A 585 18.85 -10.01 17.57
C LEU A 585 19.23 -8.66 18.20
N GLN A 586 18.64 -8.32 19.35
CA GLN A 586 18.96 -7.11 20.10
C GLN A 586 20.41 -7.11 20.58
N VAL A 587 20.93 -8.24 21.06
CA VAL A 587 22.35 -8.37 21.43
C VAL A 587 23.28 -8.13 20.24
N ILE A 588 22.94 -8.68 19.07
CA ILE A 588 23.73 -8.46 17.84
C ILE A 588 23.67 -6.98 17.43
N GLN A 589 22.48 -6.40 17.43
CA GLN A 589 22.26 -4.99 17.08
C GLN A 589 23.02 -4.03 18.01
N GLN A 590 22.96 -4.23 19.32
CA GLN A 590 23.67 -3.39 20.29
C GLN A 590 25.19 -3.46 20.12
N ARG A 591 25.72 -4.66 19.83
CA ARG A 591 27.15 -4.82 19.55
C ARG A 591 27.54 -4.15 18.24
N TRP A 592 26.69 -4.21 17.22
CA TRP A 592 26.90 -3.51 15.95
C TRP A 592 26.88 -1.99 16.15
N LYS A 593 25.92 -1.48 16.92
CA LYS A 593 25.81 -0.06 17.28
C LYS A 593 27.05 0.45 18.00
N LEU A 594 27.51 -0.31 19.01
CA LEU A 594 28.74 0.03 19.74
C LEU A 594 29.97 0.07 18.82
N TYR A 595 30.04 -0.85 17.85
CA TYR A 595 31.10 -0.84 16.84
C TYR A 595 31.02 0.38 15.92
N GLU A 596 29.83 0.77 15.45
CA GLU A 596 29.63 1.98 14.63
C GLU A 596 29.96 3.27 15.39
N GLU A 597 29.62 3.35 16.68
CA GLU A 597 29.89 4.52 17.52
C GLU A 597 31.36 4.61 17.99
N LYS A 598 32.00 3.47 18.30
CA LYS A 598 33.35 3.40 18.88
C LYS A 598 34.17 2.22 18.32
N PRO A 599 34.66 2.31 17.07
CA PRO A 599 35.35 1.19 16.41
C PRO A 599 36.60 0.74 17.17
N GLU A 600 37.44 1.67 17.63
CA GLU A 600 38.71 1.39 18.31
C GLU A 600 38.52 0.67 19.65
N SER A 601 37.52 1.09 20.43
CA SER A 601 37.20 0.49 21.72
C SER A 601 36.68 -0.94 21.56
N TYR A 602 35.91 -1.21 20.50
CA TYR A 602 35.36 -2.54 20.24
C TYR A 602 36.45 -3.51 19.79
N ILE A 603 37.36 -3.07 18.91
CA ILE A 603 38.50 -3.89 18.46
C ILE A 603 39.36 -4.29 19.67
N TYR A 604 39.69 -3.36 20.57
CA TYR A 604 40.46 -3.65 21.78
C TYR A 604 39.76 -4.67 22.70
N GLN A 605 38.44 -4.55 22.88
CA GLN A 605 37.66 -5.51 23.67
C GLN A 605 37.62 -6.90 23.04
N GLN A 606 37.47 -7.02 21.71
CA GLN A 606 37.54 -8.32 21.03
C GLN A 606 38.94 -8.96 21.13
N SER A 607 40.01 -8.17 21.01
CA SER A 607 41.38 -8.65 21.20
C SER A 607 41.60 -9.15 22.63
N ALA A 608 41.05 -8.47 23.65
CA ALA A 608 41.14 -8.91 25.04
C ALA A 608 40.39 -10.24 25.30
N ILE A 609 39.18 -10.41 24.74
CA ILE A 609 38.38 -11.63 24.89
C ILE A 609 39.02 -12.83 24.17
N SER A 610 39.59 -12.62 22.98
CA SER A 610 40.31 -13.65 22.24
C SER A 610 41.62 -14.08 22.91
N HIS A 611 42.31 -13.15 23.61
CA HIS A 611 43.45 -13.48 24.47
C HIS A 611 43.06 -14.26 25.73
N GLN A 612 41.92 -13.95 26.37
CA GLN A 612 41.40 -14.73 27.51
C GLN A 612 40.96 -16.14 27.13
N ARG A 613 40.34 -16.33 25.95
CA ARG A 613 39.95 -17.66 25.44
C ARG A 613 41.17 -18.51 25.04
N ARG A 614 42.25 -17.90 24.53
CA ARG A 614 43.51 -18.62 24.28
C ARG A 614 44.29 -18.94 25.56
N GLY A 615 44.21 -18.10 26.59
CA GLY A 615 44.84 -18.37 27.90
C GLY A 615 44.18 -19.50 28.70
N SER A 616 42.87 -19.70 28.53
CA SER A 616 42.11 -20.74 29.27
C SER A 616 42.26 -22.15 28.67
N SER A 617 42.76 -22.27 27.44
CA SER A 617 43.02 -23.58 26.80
C SER A 617 44.44 -24.11 27.05
N ALA A 618 45.30 -23.36 27.74
CA ALA A 618 46.69 -23.72 28.05
C ALA A 618 46.92 -24.15 29.51
N GLN A 619 45.86 -24.30 30.33
CA GLN A 619 45.97 -24.68 31.75
C GLN A 619 45.24 -25.99 32.12
N LEU A 620 44.97 -26.87 31.15
CA LEU A 620 44.50 -28.25 31.40
C LEU A 620 45.47 -29.27 30.81
N GLN A 621 46.74 -29.19 31.24
CA GLN A 621 47.73 -30.27 31.14
C GLN A 621 48.75 -30.08 32.27
N GLN A 622 48.33 -30.35 33.50
CA GLN A 622 49.24 -30.69 34.59
C GLN A 622 48.66 -31.88 35.32
N ASP A 623 49.40 -32.99 35.27
CA ASP A 623 49.13 -34.20 36.04
C ASP A 623 49.08 -33.90 37.55
N PRO A 624 48.19 -34.57 38.31
CA PRO A 624 48.19 -34.47 39.77
C PRO A 624 49.32 -35.33 40.39
N PRO A 625 49.85 -34.94 41.56
CA PRO A 625 50.93 -35.69 42.21
C PRO A 625 50.42 -37.01 42.82
N ARG A 626 51.25 -38.05 42.66
CA ARG A 626 51.09 -39.39 43.24
C ARG A 626 51.02 -39.37 44.76
N GLU A 627 50.00 -40.03 45.32
CA GLU A 627 50.09 -40.71 46.62
C GLU A 627 50.04 -42.23 46.45
N ARG A 628 50.94 -42.90 47.18
CA ARG A 628 51.13 -44.35 47.25
C ARG A 628 49.99 -44.98 48.06
N THR A 629 49.46 -46.14 47.63
CA THR A 629 49.79 -47.46 48.22
C THR A 629 48.91 -48.59 47.66
N GLN A 630 49.57 -49.75 47.44
CA GLN A 630 49.06 -51.15 47.46
C GLN A 630 47.98 -51.51 46.42
N GLY A 631 48.10 -52.51 45.55
CA GLY A 631 49.01 -53.64 45.41
C GLY A 631 48.28 -54.68 44.54
N LEU A 632 49.06 -55.58 43.93
CA LEU A 632 48.72 -56.84 43.25
C LEU A 632 49.05 -56.90 41.74
N ASP A 633 50.16 -57.61 41.53
CA ASP A 633 50.63 -58.33 40.35
C ASP A 633 49.53 -58.89 39.44
N ILE A 634 49.67 -58.70 38.12
CA ILE A 634 49.82 -59.79 37.13
C ILE A 634 50.79 -59.33 36.02
N LYS A 635 51.75 -60.20 35.70
CA LYS A 635 52.83 -60.07 34.71
C LYS A 635 52.39 -60.30 33.24
N PRO A 636 53.26 -59.99 32.24
CA PRO A 636 52.91 -59.56 30.87
C PRO A 636 53.12 -60.64 29.80
N ARG A 637 52.84 -60.34 28.51
CA ARG A 637 53.77 -60.46 27.35
C ARG A 637 53.13 -60.10 25.98
N PRO A 638 53.94 -59.86 24.91
CA PRO A 638 53.80 -58.80 23.89
C PRO A 638 53.54 -59.38 22.49
N PHE A 639 53.67 -58.58 21.41
CA PHE A 639 54.28 -58.88 20.09
C PHE A 639 54.00 -57.65 19.16
N GLU A 640 55.02 -56.91 18.71
CA GLU A 640 55.65 -56.91 17.35
C GLU A 640 54.69 -56.50 16.22
N ASP A 641 55.04 -55.81 15.14
CA ASP A 641 56.22 -55.10 14.66
C ASP A 641 55.73 -54.25 13.46
N SER A 642 56.49 -53.18 13.15
CA SER A 642 56.54 -52.33 11.94
C SER A 642 56.47 -53.10 10.58
N PRO A 643 56.35 -52.49 9.36
CA PRO A 643 57.01 -51.23 9.00
C PRO A 643 56.40 -50.31 7.91
N GLU A 644 57.02 -49.12 7.85
CA GLU A 644 56.97 -48.07 6.82
C GLU A 644 57.71 -48.46 5.51
N GLN A 645 57.40 -47.70 4.44
CA GLN A 645 58.26 -47.15 3.35
C GLN A 645 57.59 -47.22 1.94
N PRO A 646 58.03 -46.47 0.90
CA PRO A 646 58.27 -45.01 0.81
C PRO A 646 57.86 -44.37 -0.56
N LEU A 647 57.91 -43.02 -0.64
CA LEU A 647 58.25 -42.10 -1.76
C LEU A 647 57.92 -42.42 -3.25
N GLN A 648 57.30 -41.45 -3.97
CA GLN A 648 57.74 -40.97 -5.30
C GLN A 648 56.92 -39.77 -5.84
N ASP A 649 57.63 -38.70 -6.22
CA ASP A 649 57.28 -37.65 -7.22
C ASP A 649 58.12 -37.94 -8.51
N PRO A 650 58.01 -37.24 -9.67
CA PRO A 650 56.93 -36.54 -10.41
C PRO A 650 56.85 -37.09 -11.89
N PRO A 651 56.34 -36.44 -12.99
CA PRO A 651 56.84 -35.16 -13.59
C PRO A 651 55.79 -34.27 -14.30
N ALA A 652 56.24 -33.06 -14.69
CA ALA A 652 55.56 -32.12 -15.59
C ALA A 652 55.80 -32.44 -17.09
N LEU A 653 54.84 -32.16 -17.99
CA LEU A 653 55.12 -31.89 -19.40
C LEU A 653 53.96 -31.16 -20.14
N ASN A 654 54.36 -30.05 -20.76
CA ASN A 654 53.88 -29.25 -21.90
C ASN A 654 52.65 -29.67 -22.76
N ASP A 655 51.78 -28.67 -22.96
CA ASP A 655 51.46 -27.97 -24.24
C ASP A 655 50.98 -28.76 -25.48
N ALA A 656 49.73 -28.50 -25.89
CA ALA A 656 49.29 -28.55 -27.29
C ALA A 656 48.06 -27.63 -27.53
N THR A 657 48.32 -26.62 -28.36
CA THR A 657 47.45 -25.61 -28.98
C THR A 657 46.23 -26.16 -29.75
N THR A 658 45.07 -25.47 -29.68
CA THR A 658 44.39 -24.90 -30.87
C THR A 658 43.25 -23.92 -30.50
N GLU A 659 43.08 -22.91 -31.36
CA GLU A 659 42.37 -21.61 -31.29
C GLU A 659 40.96 -21.52 -30.65
N PRO A 660 40.57 -20.30 -30.23
CA PRO A 660 39.47 -19.65 -30.97
C PRO A 660 39.67 -18.15 -31.26
N VAL A 661 39.45 -17.80 -32.53
CA VAL A 661 38.64 -16.69 -33.06
C VAL A 661 38.60 -15.39 -32.23
N LEU A 662 39.25 -14.35 -32.78
CA LEU A 662 39.02 -12.95 -32.45
C LEU A 662 37.52 -12.61 -32.44
N VAL A 663 37.00 -12.22 -31.27
CA VAL A 663 35.88 -11.27 -31.19
C VAL A 663 36.37 -10.09 -30.36
N GLN A 664 36.46 -8.95 -31.03
CA GLN A 664 36.86 -7.66 -30.49
C GLN A 664 35.99 -7.29 -29.29
N THR A 665 36.60 -7.16 -28.13
CA THR A 665 36.03 -6.50 -26.96
C THR A 665 36.16 -4.99 -27.16
N ASN A 666 35.08 -4.34 -27.61
CA ASN A 666 34.96 -2.89 -27.47
C ASN A 666 34.62 -2.55 -26.02
N SER A 667 35.66 -2.27 -25.25
CA SER A 667 35.58 -1.45 -24.04
C SER A 667 35.09 -0.05 -24.41
N HIS A 668 33.83 0.28 -24.14
CA HIS A 668 33.39 1.66 -24.11
C HIS A 668 33.47 2.18 -22.68
N THR A 669 34.57 2.91 -22.46
CA THR A 669 34.73 3.97 -21.47
C THR A 669 33.47 4.83 -21.36
N PHE A 670 33.07 5.13 -20.12
CA PHE A 670 32.06 6.13 -19.78
C PHE A 670 32.47 7.48 -20.37
N ASP A 671 31.83 7.84 -21.48
CA ASP A 671 31.95 9.15 -22.09
C ASP A 671 30.84 10.05 -21.55
N THR A 672 31.26 11.12 -20.87
CA THR A 672 30.42 12.20 -20.36
C THR A 672 29.65 12.87 -21.48
N ARG A 673 28.40 12.46 -21.72
CA ARG A 673 27.46 13.18 -22.59
C ARG A 673 26.71 14.28 -21.83
N GLN A 674 26.60 15.42 -22.50
CA GLN A 674 25.95 16.65 -22.04
C GLN A 674 24.47 16.45 -21.64
N PRO A 675 23.94 17.27 -20.72
CA PRO A 675 22.59 17.13 -20.16
C PRO A 675 21.42 17.41 -21.13
N SER A 676 21.65 17.75 -22.40
CA SER A 676 20.59 18.13 -23.35
C SER A 676 19.92 16.97 -24.07
N SER A 677 20.54 15.79 -24.20
CA SER A 677 19.94 14.66 -24.95
C SER A 677 18.95 13.84 -24.13
N VAL A 678 19.18 13.69 -22.82
CA VAL A 678 18.30 12.90 -21.93
C VAL A 678 16.94 13.57 -21.73
N ALA A 679 16.89 14.91 -21.77
CA ALA A 679 15.64 15.66 -21.66
C ALA A 679 14.74 15.48 -22.90
N ALA A 680 15.33 15.35 -24.09
CA ALA A 680 14.60 15.12 -25.34
C ALA A 680 13.98 13.70 -25.38
N ASP A 681 14.73 12.68 -24.94
CA ASP A 681 14.24 11.30 -24.90
C ASP A 681 13.09 11.12 -23.90
N ILE A 682 13.14 11.81 -22.76
CA ILE A 682 12.04 11.81 -21.78
C ILE A 682 10.79 12.51 -22.34
N GLN A 683 10.96 13.60 -23.07
CA GLN A 683 9.84 14.35 -23.65
C GLN A 683 9.11 13.55 -24.73
N SER A 684 9.84 12.91 -25.67
CA SER A 684 9.24 12.05 -26.71
C SER A 684 8.40 10.91 -26.12
N HIS A 685 8.84 10.36 -25.00
CA HIS A 685 8.12 9.33 -24.27
C HIS A 685 6.88 9.85 -23.52
N LEU A 686 6.90 11.09 -23.02
CA LEU A 686 5.73 11.75 -22.44
C LEU A 686 4.70 12.11 -23.51
N ASP A 687 5.15 12.56 -24.68
CA ASP A 687 4.31 12.90 -25.82
C ASP A 687 3.62 11.65 -26.37
N LEU A 688 4.35 10.54 -26.51
CA LEU A 688 3.78 9.25 -26.92
C LEU A 688 2.72 8.77 -25.92
N ARG A 689 2.99 8.92 -24.62
CA ARG A 689 2.02 8.57 -23.59
C ARG A 689 0.76 9.42 -23.66
N SER A 690 0.87 10.73 -23.93
CA SER A 690 -0.30 11.59 -24.12
C SER A 690 -1.07 11.20 -25.37
N ALA A 691 -0.40 11.01 -26.50
CA ALA A 691 -1.03 10.62 -27.76
C ALA A 691 -1.81 9.30 -27.62
N ILE A 692 -1.27 8.31 -26.90
CA ILE A 692 -1.98 7.06 -26.60
C ILE A 692 -3.18 7.32 -25.68
N ARG A 693 -3.03 8.11 -24.61
CA ARG A 693 -4.13 8.44 -23.68
C ARG A 693 -5.30 9.11 -24.41
N ASP A 694 -5.01 9.93 -25.40
CA ASP A 694 -6.00 10.68 -26.18
C ASP A 694 -6.56 9.84 -27.36
N ASP A 695 -6.15 8.57 -27.48
CA ASP A 695 -6.46 7.64 -28.58
C ASP A 695 -6.15 8.21 -29.99
N ASN A 696 -5.15 9.09 -30.08
CA ASN A 696 -4.80 9.80 -31.30
C ASN A 696 -3.81 8.99 -32.15
N ALA A 697 -4.34 8.17 -33.05
CA ALA A 697 -3.57 7.30 -33.94
C ALA A 697 -2.53 8.04 -34.81
N GLU A 698 -2.86 9.23 -35.33
CA GLU A 698 -1.96 10.01 -36.20
C GLU A 698 -0.75 10.54 -35.43
N ALA A 699 -0.98 11.06 -34.22
CA ALA A 699 0.08 11.52 -33.34
C ALA A 699 0.99 10.36 -32.89
N VAL A 700 0.40 9.19 -32.56
CA VAL A 700 1.18 7.98 -32.23
C VAL A 700 2.04 7.56 -33.43
N GLN A 701 1.48 7.51 -34.64
CA GLN A 701 2.24 7.11 -35.83
C GLN A 701 3.39 8.08 -36.12
N THR A 702 3.18 9.38 -35.96
CA THR A 702 4.22 10.40 -36.18
C THR A 702 5.37 10.22 -35.18
N LEU A 703 5.05 9.96 -33.91
CA LEU A 703 6.06 9.73 -32.88
C LEU A 703 6.85 8.44 -33.11
N LEU A 704 6.19 7.35 -33.52
CA LEU A 704 6.87 6.08 -33.81
C LEU A 704 7.71 6.12 -35.09
N ASN A 705 7.33 6.93 -36.08
CA ASN A 705 8.16 7.18 -37.26
C ASN A 705 9.47 7.89 -36.92
N ASN A 706 9.46 8.70 -35.85
CA ASN A 706 10.65 9.39 -35.38
C ASN A 706 11.53 8.49 -34.51
N ASP A 707 10.92 7.69 -33.63
CA ASP A 707 11.62 6.73 -32.79
C ASP A 707 10.75 5.51 -32.45
N ILE A 708 11.10 4.36 -33.03
CA ILE A 708 10.41 3.09 -32.79
C ILE A 708 10.86 2.40 -31.50
N GLU A 709 12.03 2.76 -30.96
CA GLU A 709 12.56 2.18 -29.72
C GLU A 709 11.71 2.58 -28.50
N LEU A 710 10.90 3.64 -28.63
CA LEU A 710 9.90 4.04 -27.63
C LEU A 710 8.97 2.87 -27.23
N LEU A 711 8.73 1.90 -28.13
CA LEU A 711 7.90 0.72 -27.84
C LEU A 711 8.55 -0.28 -26.86
N LYS A 712 9.89 -0.28 -26.78
CA LYS A 712 10.67 -1.23 -25.95
C LYS A 712 10.95 -0.70 -24.55
N HIS A 713 10.58 0.54 -24.26
CA HIS A 713 10.78 1.18 -22.97
C HIS A 713 9.45 1.46 -22.28
N TYR A 714 9.48 1.53 -20.95
CA TYR A 714 8.28 1.85 -20.17
C TYR A 714 7.88 3.31 -20.36
N CYS A 715 6.58 3.60 -20.42
CA CYS A 715 6.11 4.98 -20.43
C CYS A 715 6.52 5.69 -19.12
N PRO A 716 7.07 6.93 -19.15
CA PRO A 716 7.58 7.62 -17.98
C PRO A 716 6.55 7.72 -16.85
N GLY A 717 6.99 7.47 -15.62
CA GLY A 717 6.09 7.44 -14.46
C GLY A 717 5.14 6.23 -14.40
N SER A 718 5.34 5.22 -15.24
CA SER A 718 4.62 3.94 -15.20
C SER A 718 5.55 2.77 -15.48
N ARG A 719 5.23 1.57 -14.99
CA ARG A 719 5.94 0.31 -15.34
C ARG A 719 5.19 -0.44 -16.45
N ILE A 720 4.62 0.29 -17.41
CA ILE A 720 3.75 -0.23 -18.46
C ILE A 720 4.33 0.18 -19.81
N TYR A 721 4.47 -0.77 -20.72
CA TYR A 721 4.90 -0.50 -22.10
C TYR A 721 3.76 0.16 -22.89
N PRO A 722 4.04 0.98 -23.92
CA PRO A 722 3.02 1.67 -24.73
C PRO A 722 1.85 0.79 -25.17
N ILE A 723 2.14 -0.43 -25.66
CA ILE A 723 1.14 -1.40 -26.12
C ILE A 723 0.22 -1.91 -25.00
N HIS A 724 0.77 -2.08 -23.78
CA HIS A 724 -0.01 -2.48 -22.61
C HIS A 724 -0.78 -1.29 -22.03
N PHE A 725 -0.25 -0.08 -22.17
CA PHE A 725 -0.89 1.15 -21.73
C PHE A 725 -2.14 1.43 -22.58
N ALA A 726 -2.03 1.32 -23.91
CA ALA A 726 -3.17 1.46 -24.81
C ALA A 726 -4.29 0.45 -24.50
N LEU A 727 -3.92 -0.83 -24.32
CA LEU A 727 -4.87 -1.89 -23.99
C LEU A 727 -5.55 -1.68 -22.62
N LYS A 728 -4.80 -1.26 -21.60
CA LYS A 728 -5.34 -1.06 -20.24
C LYS A 728 -6.31 0.13 -20.15
N HIS A 729 -6.21 1.08 -21.08
CA HIS A 729 -7.01 2.31 -21.10
C HIS A 729 -8.04 2.32 -22.24
N ASP A 730 -8.31 1.17 -22.87
CA ASP A 730 -9.30 1.01 -23.95
C ASP A 730 -9.06 1.93 -25.18
N ARG A 731 -7.77 2.20 -25.49
CA ARG A 731 -7.33 3.10 -26.57
C ARG A 731 -7.03 2.28 -27.83
N TYR A 732 -8.10 1.86 -28.52
CA TYR A 732 -8.00 0.87 -29.60
C TYR A 732 -7.43 1.41 -30.91
N GLN A 733 -7.59 2.72 -31.19
CA GLN A 733 -7.01 3.33 -32.40
C GLN A 733 -5.50 3.47 -32.24
N ALA A 734 -5.06 3.94 -31.06
CA ALA A 734 -3.65 3.94 -30.71
C ALA A 734 -3.08 2.50 -30.65
N LEU A 735 -3.82 1.54 -30.09
CA LEU A 735 -3.39 0.13 -30.03
C LEU A 735 -3.17 -0.47 -31.44
N ASP A 736 -4.03 -0.15 -32.41
CA ASP A 736 -3.88 -0.66 -33.79
C ASP A 736 -2.56 -0.18 -34.42
N VAL A 737 -2.25 1.11 -34.26
CA VAL A 737 -0.98 1.72 -34.73
C VAL A 737 0.23 1.15 -33.99
N LEU A 738 0.14 0.97 -32.66
CA LEU A 738 1.22 0.37 -31.88
C LEU A 738 1.51 -1.06 -32.33
N LEU A 739 0.46 -1.86 -32.61
CA LEU A 739 0.58 -3.23 -33.09
C LEU A 739 1.14 -3.30 -34.51
N GLU A 740 0.78 -2.37 -35.39
CA GLU A 740 1.30 -2.26 -36.75
C GLU A 740 2.81 -2.01 -36.77
N ASN A 741 3.30 -1.17 -35.85
CA ASN A 741 4.72 -0.85 -35.70
C ASN A 741 5.46 -1.81 -34.73
N SER A 742 4.79 -2.86 -34.23
CA SER A 742 5.39 -3.85 -33.32
C SER A 742 5.94 -5.07 -34.06
N ASN A 743 6.74 -5.87 -33.36
CA ASN A 743 7.17 -7.20 -33.79
C ASN A 743 7.04 -8.20 -32.63
N THR A 744 7.36 -9.47 -32.87
CA THR A 744 7.24 -10.56 -31.88
C THR A 744 8.02 -10.30 -30.58
N SER A 745 9.13 -9.56 -30.61
CA SER A 745 9.86 -9.21 -29.38
C SER A 745 9.09 -8.22 -28.51
N ILE A 746 8.39 -7.26 -29.13
CA ILE A 746 7.61 -6.21 -28.45
C ILE A 746 6.28 -6.78 -27.93
N THR A 747 5.58 -7.58 -28.72
CA THR A 747 4.30 -8.18 -28.34
C THR A 747 4.44 -9.24 -27.24
N ASN A 748 5.63 -9.85 -27.11
CA ASN A 748 5.97 -10.78 -26.02
C ASN A 748 6.52 -10.09 -24.77
N LEU A 749 6.71 -8.77 -24.77
CA LEU A 749 7.00 -8.05 -23.53
C LEU A 749 5.89 -8.32 -22.52
N THR A 750 6.25 -8.46 -21.25
CA THR A 750 5.29 -8.74 -20.19
C THR A 750 5.15 -7.56 -19.26
N CYS A 751 3.90 -7.24 -18.91
CA CYS A 751 3.58 -6.31 -17.83
C CYS A 751 2.85 -7.11 -16.74
N ASN A 752 3.39 -7.13 -15.52
CA ASN A 752 2.91 -7.98 -14.42
C ASN A 752 2.83 -9.47 -14.80
N GLY A 753 3.83 -9.96 -15.55
CA GLY A 753 3.92 -11.35 -15.99
C GLY A 753 2.93 -11.77 -17.08
N ARG A 754 2.28 -10.82 -17.76
CA ARG A 754 1.34 -11.08 -18.85
C ARG A 754 1.71 -10.32 -20.11
N THR A 755 1.62 -10.98 -21.26
CA THR A 755 1.74 -10.35 -22.58
C THR A 755 0.46 -9.59 -22.94
N VAL A 756 0.52 -8.77 -23.99
CA VAL A 756 -0.66 -8.05 -24.50
C VAL A 756 -1.81 -9.00 -24.89
N LEU A 757 -1.51 -10.16 -25.47
CA LEU A 757 -2.52 -11.18 -25.81
C LEU A 757 -3.18 -11.78 -24.57
N GLN A 758 -2.38 -12.14 -23.55
CA GLN A 758 -2.90 -12.67 -22.30
C GLN A 758 -3.74 -11.63 -21.55
N LEU A 759 -3.36 -10.35 -21.62
CA LEU A 759 -4.10 -9.24 -21.03
C LEU A 759 -5.45 -9.03 -21.74
N ALA A 760 -5.47 -9.09 -23.08
CA ALA A 760 -6.71 -9.00 -23.87
C ALA A 760 -7.66 -10.19 -23.63
N CYS A 761 -7.14 -11.35 -23.19
CA CYS A 761 -7.94 -12.52 -22.87
C CYS A 761 -8.45 -12.56 -21.41
N LEU A 762 -8.31 -11.49 -20.63
CA LEU A 762 -8.78 -11.47 -19.24
C LEU A 762 -10.29 -11.29 -19.13
N ASN A 763 -10.92 -12.16 -18.34
CA ASN A 763 -12.37 -12.27 -18.12
C ASN A 763 -13.11 -10.91 -18.14
N PRO A 764 -14.08 -10.68 -19.05
CA PRO A 764 -14.65 -11.61 -20.04
C PRO A 764 -13.91 -11.69 -21.40
N GLY A 765 -12.74 -11.08 -21.53
CA GLY A 765 -12.00 -10.92 -22.78
C GLY A 765 -12.38 -9.63 -23.49
N ASP A 766 -11.39 -8.86 -23.91
CA ASP A 766 -11.58 -7.63 -24.68
C ASP A 766 -11.66 -7.95 -26.18
N THR A 767 -12.90 -8.07 -26.66
CA THR A 767 -13.20 -8.34 -28.07
C THR A 767 -12.60 -7.30 -29.01
N LYS A 768 -12.55 -6.01 -28.64
CA LYS A 768 -12.03 -4.95 -29.52
C LYS A 768 -10.51 -5.06 -29.64
N ALA A 769 -9.82 -5.27 -28.52
CA ALA A 769 -8.39 -5.54 -28.52
C ALA A 769 -8.03 -6.80 -29.30
N LEU A 770 -8.77 -7.90 -29.12
CA LEU A 770 -8.55 -9.14 -29.85
C LEU A 770 -8.76 -8.97 -31.36
N LYS A 771 -9.68 -8.10 -31.79
CA LYS A 771 -9.83 -7.71 -33.20
C LYS A 771 -8.62 -6.94 -33.72
N CYS A 772 -8.05 -6.00 -32.95
CA CYS A 772 -6.81 -5.32 -33.34
C CYS A 772 -5.64 -6.32 -33.43
N ILE A 773 -5.47 -7.20 -32.44
CA ILE A 773 -4.44 -8.25 -32.45
C ILE A 773 -4.60 -9.17 -33.66
N ARG A 774 -5.83 -9.50 -34.05
CA ARG A 774 -6.12 -10.34 -35.23
C ARG A 774 -5.66 -9.72 -36.55
N LYS A 775 -5.75 -8.40 -36.71
CA LYS A 775 -5.23 -7.72 -37.90
C LYS A 775 -3.71 -7.87 -38.03
N HIS A 776 -3.02 -7.95 -36.90
CA HIS A 776 -1.57 -7.97 -36.81
C HIS A 776 -1.01 -9.31 -36.29
N VAL A 777 -1.71 -10.42 -36.56
CA VAL A 777 -1.38 -11.75 -36.02
C VAL A 777 0.04 -12.21 -36.37
N GLN A 778 0.61 -11.74 -37.49
CA GLN A 778 1.99 -11.99 -37.90
C GLN A 778 3.03 -11.49 -36.88
N ASN A 779 2.66 -10.53 -36.03
CA ASN A 779 3.51 -9.97 -34.98
C ASN A 779 3.44 -10.77 -33.68
N PHE A 780 2.73 -11.91 -33.65
CA PHE A 780 2.53 -12.73 -32.46
C PHE A 780 3.05 -14.15 -32.65
N HIS A 781 3.70 -14.66 -31.60
CA HIS A 781 3.96 -16.09 -31.46
C HIS A 781 3.00 -16.67 -30.43
N ILE A 782 1.97 -17.40 -30.88
CA ILE A 782 0.95 -17.99 -30.01
C ILE A 782 1.24 -19.49 -29.86
N SER A 783 1.93 -19.86 -28.78
CA SER A 783 2.15 -21.27 -28.44
C SER A 783 0.86 -21.95 -27.98
N GLU A 784 0.84 -23.28 -28.07
CA GLU A 784 -0.31 -24.08 -27.61
C GLU A 784 -0.62 -23.85 -26.13
N ASP A 785 0.41 -23.67 -25.30
CA ASP A 785 0.26 -23.40 -23.87
C ASP A 785 -0.36 -22.03 -23.60
N VAL A 786 0.10 -20.98 -24.30
CA VAL A 786 -0.47 -19.63 -24.19
C VAL A 786 -1.94 -19.64 -24.62
N TYR A 787 -2.26 -20.32 -25.72
CA TYR A 787 -3.64 -20.48 -26.19
C TYR A 787 -4.52 -21.21 -25.15
N LYS A 788 -4.06 -22.34 -24.61
CA LYS A 788 -4.79 -23.08 -23.57
C LYS A 788 -4.97 -22.24 -22.31
N GLN A 789 -3.97 -21.47 -21.90
CA GLN A 789 -4.05 -20.56 -20.76
C GLN A 789 -5.09 -19.46 -20.99
N CYS A 790 -5.07 -18.80 -22.15
CA CYS A 790 -6.06 -17.80 -22.52
C CYS A 790 -7.48 -18.38 -22.60
N LYS A 791 -7.63 -19.63 -23.08
CA LYS A 791 -8.92 -20.31 -23.20
C LYS A 791 -9.51 -20.80 -21.87
N LYS A 792 -8.68 -21.02 -20.85
CA LYS A 792 -9.11 -21.32 -19.46
C LYS A 792 -9.81 -20.12 -18.79
N ASN A 793 -9.62 -18.91 -19.30
CA ASN A 793 -10.36 -17.73 -18.85
C ASN A 793 -11.85 -17.85 -19.25
N ARG A 794 -12.74 -17.28 -18.43
CA ARG A 794 -14.18 -17.10 -18.69
C ARG A 794 -14.41 -16.08 -19.81
N LEU A 795 -13.94 -16.40 -21.02
CA LEU A 795 -14.14 -15.58 -22.22
C LEU A 795 -15.62 -15.58 -22.62
N GLY A 796 -16.13 -14.42 -23.05
CA GLY A 796 -17.37 -14.31 -23.80
C GLY A 796 -17.29 -15.13 -25.10
N SER A 797 -18.44 -15.46 -25.69
CA SER A 797 -18.50 -16.27 -26.92
C SER A 797 -17.70 -15.63 -28.06
N GLU A 798 -17.89 -14.33 -28.31
CA GLU A 798 -17.20 -13.61 -29.38
C GLU A 798 -15.68 -13.56 -29.17
N ALA A 799 -15.21 -13.27 -27.95
CA ALA A 799 -13.79 -13.24 -27.62
C ALA A 799 -13.14 -14.62 -27.78
N ARG A 800 -13.86 -15.69 -27.43
CA ARG A 800 -13.42 -17.08 -27.60
C ARG A 800 -13.27 -17.44 -29.07
N ASP A 801 -14.22 -17.05 -29.92
CA ASP A 801 -14.17 -17.31 -31.36
C ASP A 801 -12.99 -16.58 -32.02
N ILE A 802 -12.75 -15.31 -31.64
CA ILE A 802 -11.61 -14.53 -32.15
C ILE A 802 -10.28 -15.16 -31.71
N LEU A 803 -10.16 -15.64 -30.47
CA LEU A 803 -8.96 -16.32 -29.98
C LEU A 803 -8.70 -17.63 -30.73
N ASP A 804 -9.74 -18.40 -31.03
CA ASP A 804 -9.63 -19.64 -31.82
C ASP A 804 -9.17 -19.35 -33.27
N ASP A 805 -9.68 -18.28 -33.87
CA ASP A 805 -9.24 -17.81 -35.19
C ASP A 805 -7.79 -17.32 -35.17
N LEU A 806 -7.40 -16.55 -34.15
CA LEU A 806 -6.04 -16.06 -33.93
C LEU A 806 -5.04 -17.22 -33.84
N TYR A 807 -5.34 -18.23 -33.03
CA TYR A 807 -4.46 -19.38 -32.86
C TYR A 807 -4.26 -20.16 -34.16
N LYS A 808 -5.33 -20.35 -34.95
CA LYS A 808 -5.27 -21.00 -36.27
C LYS A 808 -4.46 -20.18 -37.28
N ALA A 809 -4.62 -18.86 -37.26
CA ALA A 809 -3.90 -17.96 -38.16
C ALA A 809 -2.40 -17.88 -37.84
N ALA A 810 -2.04 -17.89 -36.55
CA ALA A 810 -0.65 -17.93 -36.10
C ALA A 810 0.03 -19.30 -36.32
N ASN A 811 -0.75 -20.39 -36.44
CA ASN A 811 -0.25 -21.76 -36.58
C ASN A 811 -0.90 -22.49 -37.77
N PRO A 812 -0.60 -22.10 -39.03
CA PRO A 812 -1.17 -22.78 -40.19
C PRO A 812 -0.69 -24.24 -40.26
N LYS A 813 -1.63 -25.19 -40.33
CA LYS A 813 -1.29 -26.61 -40.53
C LYS A 813 -0.46 -26.76 -41.82
N PRO A 814 0.63 -27.56 -41.83
CA PRO A 814 1.37 -27.82 -43.05
C PRO A 814 0.45 -28.47 -44.09
N ARG A 815 0.30 -27.83 -45.25
CA ARG A 815 -0.40 -28.42 -46.39
C ARG A 815 0.29 -29.73 -46.75
N SER A 816 -0.40 -30.86 -46.57
CA SER A 816 0.02 -32.15 -47.08
C SER A 816 0.18 -32.05 -48.60
N LYS A 817 1.41 -31.94 -49.09
CA LYS A 817 1.71 -32.15 -50.51
C LYS A 817 1.38 -33.62 -50.80
N GLY A 818 0.30 -33.82 -51.55
CA GLY A 818 -0.02 -35.12 -52.14
C GLY A 818 1.13 -35.54 -53.05
N ILE A 819 1.92 -36.51 -52.59
CA ILE A 819 2.74 -37.34 -53.47
C ILE A 819 1.76 -38.30 -54.14
N ARG A 820 1.36 -37.97 -55.38
CA ARG A 820 0.77 -38.96 -56.28
C ARG A 820 1.87 -39.96 -56.66
N SER A 821 1.54 -41.23 -56.49
CA SER A 821 2.32 -42.36 -56.97
C SER A 821 2.53 -42.28 -58.48
N LEU A 822 3.79 -42.41 -58.89
CA LEU A 822 4.19 -43.00 -60.15
C LEU A 822 5.05 -44.20 -59.74
N PHE A 823 4.50 -45.40 -59.84
CA PHE A 823 5.11 -46.64 -60.35
C PHE A 823 4.21 -47.84 -60.00
N SER A 824 3.88 -48.59 -61.06
CA SER A 824 3.03 -49.79 -61.23
C SER A 824 1.54 -49.69 -60.94
#